data_AF-A0A9E4HU10-F1
#
_entry.id   AF-A0A9E4HU10-F1
#
_cell.length_a   1.000
_cell.length_b   1.000
_cell.length_c   1.000
_cell.angle_alpha   90.00
_cell.angle_beta   90.00
_cell.angle_gamma   90.00
#
_symmetry.space_group_name_H-M   'P 1'
#
loop_
_entity.id
_entity.type
_entity.pdbx_description
1 polymer ?
#
loop_
_entity_poly.entity_id
_entity_poly.type
_entity_poly.pdbx_seq_one_letter_code
_entity_poly.pdbx_strand_id
1 'polypeptide(L)'
;EKNDEIRYGTIPNPTVHIALNQIRQVVNELIRRYGKPDQIVIELARDLPAGAEGRLETIRFQSENQRTNDRIREELVALGEEDNRANRQKFQLWEDLAKDPTDRRCLFTGQMIGKHQLYSGEIEIEHLLPYSRTWDDSMANKTVCFTRANRYKGNQSPFEAFGHSPGEYNWADILGRITTLKKSKQWRFREDAMTRFEEEAKFHPRHIVSTQYISRYTRKYLSSVVDQNNVYVVTGKLTAMLRGHWGLNSVLRGDNVPEDAKGKKLRDDLRPHAIDAIVIAMTSRSILQRVATAAGKGETQFLEKLFVDKRDIDPWPGFRMDVMEQMDKLVVSHRVRHKNQGQLHNDTAYGFVTGKPGKAVHRIPVESFVNDKKLDLIRDDYIRKQLKDVTYGLSGQEFKEAVLNWCSKQYCEIKSLRISVEGFVDDKKLDLICDDNIRVQLKDVTDGLLGQDFKEAILNWCSKQYPVIKSLRIPVEGIENAEILDLICDDNIRGQLKVVTYGLSGPEFKEAVLNWCSKQYYTIKSLRVIESISLIAIKDKNGAPYKGYKPDGNAYMDIFPDDKGKWQGEVVRRFDASNPKFIPEWRQARPAQKRIMQLRIDDILKIEEQGNATFLRVQRLSKGIVVLAPLNEANVDARNRNPEDDFMFTYKSPSALQKLKAVKVHISPTGLIREAR
;
A
#
# COMPACT_ATOMS: atom_id res chain seq x y z
N GLU A 1 -27.08 -18.54 -12.01
CA GLU A 1 -27.12 -17.18 -12.62
C GLU A 1 -26.08 -17.12 -13.72
N LYS A 2 -26.44 -16.69 -14.94
CA LYS A 2 -25.44 -16.49 -16.01
C LYS A 2 -24.53 -15.34 -15.58
N ASN A 3 -23.22 -15.57 -15.58
CA ASN A 3 -22.21 -14.60 -15.17
C ASN A 3 -22.44 -13.26 -15.92
N ASP A 4 -22.66 -12.17 -15.18
CA ASP A 4 -22.87 -10.82 -15.72
C ASP A 4 -21.76 -10.42 -16.70
N GLU A 5 -20.55 -10.95 -16.51
CA GLU A 5 -19.42 -10.78 -17.43
C GLU A 5 -19.70 -11.37 -18.82
N ILE A 6 -20.39 -12.51 -18.91
CA ILE A 6 -20.78 -13.14 -20.18
C ILE A 6 -21.90 -12.32 -20.85
N ARG A 7 -22.81 -11.74 -20.05
CA ARG A 7 -23.98 -11.01 -20.56
C ARG A 7 -23.65 -9.58 -20.99
N TYR A 8 -22.78 -8.90 -20.26
CA TYR A 8 -22.50 -7.46 -20.44
C TYR A 8 -21.05 -7.16 -20.86
N GLY A 9 -20.16 -8.15 -20.82
CA GLY A 9 -18.74 -8.00 -21.11
C GLY A 9 -17.95 -7.40 -19.94
N THR A 10 -16.69 -7.82 -19.79
CA THR A 10 -15.75 -7.27 -18.80
C THR A 10 -14.73 -6.37 -19.48
N ILE A 11 -14.47 -5.21 -18.88
CA ILE A 11 -13.32 -4.39 -19.26
C ILE A 11 -12.14 -4.82 -18.38
N PRO A 12 -11.01 -5.28 -18.95
CA PRO A 12 -9.90 -5.86 -18.18
C PRO A 12 -9.32 -4.93 -17.10
N ASN A 13 -9.48 -3.62 -17.27
CA ASN A 13 -9.11 -2.64 -16.25
C ASN A 13 -10.28 -2.46 -15.25
N PRO A 14 -10.17 -2.96 -14.00
CA PRO A 14 -11.26 -2.94 -13.03
C PRO A 14 -11.66 -1.51 -12.60
N THR A 15 -10.71 -0.57 -12.58
CA THR A 15 -11.00 0.84 -12.26
C THR A 15 -11.89 1.46 -13.33
N VAL A 16 -11.57 1.23 -14.60
CA VAL A 16 -12.38 1.70 -15.75
C VAL A 16 -13.76 1.07 -15.69
N HIS A 17 -13.83 -0.24 -15.47
CA HIS A 17 -15.08 -0.98 -15.40
C HIS A 17 -15.99 -0.48 -14.27
N ILE A 18 -15.42 -0.23 -13.08
CA ILE A 18 -16.14 0.36 -11.94
C ILE A 18 -16.67 1.74 -12.29
N ALA A 19 -15.85 2.61 -12.90
CA ALA A 19 -16.25 3.97 -13.26
C ALA A 19 -17.43 3.96 -14.25
N LEU A 20 -17.36 3.15 -15.32
CA LEU A 20 -18.44 3.01 -16.29
C LEU A 20 -19.73 2.47 -15.67
N ASN A 21 -19.62 1.55 -14.71
CA ASN A 21 -20.79 1.08 -13.96
C ASN A 21 -21.44 2.17 -13.10
N GLN A 22 -20.66 3.08 -12.52
CA GLN A 22 -21.23 4.24 -11.81
C GLN A 22 -21.90 5.21 -12.78
N ILE A 23 -21.29 5.49 -13.93
CA ILE A 23 -21.90 6.29 -15.01
C ILE A 23 -23.23 5.65 -15.45
N ARG A 24 -23.25 4.33 -15.69
CA ARG A 24 -24.47 3.58 -16.04
C ARG A 24 -25.58 3.78 -14.99
N GLN A 25 -25.26 3.68 -13.70
CA GLN A 25 -26.23 3.85 -12.63
C GLN A 25 -26.83 5.26 -12.61
N VAL A 26 -25.97 6.29 -12.73
CA VAL A 26 -26.41 7.70 -12.76
C VAL A 26 -27.27 7.97 -13.99
N VAL A 27 -26.80 7.60 -15.19
CA VAL A 27 -27.53 7.83 -16.44
C VAL A 27 -28.88 7.10 -16.45
N ASN A 28 -28.93 5.84 -16.01
CA ASN A 28 -30.18 5.10 -15.93
C ASN A 28 -31.17 5.69 -14.91
N GLU A 29 -30.68 6.28 -13.82
CA GLU A 29 -31.52 6.99 -12.84
C GLU A 29 -32.08 8.29 -13.43
N LEU A 30 -31.23 9.08 -14.12
CA LEU A 30 -31.66 10.29 -14.81
C LEU A 30 -32.70 9.98 -15.90
N ILE A 31 -32.49 8.93 -16.70
CA ILE A 31 -33.46 8.49 -17.71
C ILE A 31 -34.80 8.11 -17.09
N ARG A 32 -34.78 7.38 -15.96
CA ARG A 32 -36.00 7.00 -15.24
C ARG A 32 -36.77 8.20 -14.71
N ARG A 33 -36.08 9.30 -14.36
CA ARG A 33 -36.68 10.49 -13.75
C ARG A 33 -37.11 11.55 -14.76
N TYR A 34 -36.33 11.76 -15.81
CA TYR A 34 -36.48 12.89 -16.74
C TYR A 34 -36.68 12.45 -18.20
N GLY A 35 -36.65 11.14 -18.48
CA GLY A 35 -36.67 10.62 -19.84
C GLY A 35 -35.29 10.58 -20.49
N LYS A 36 -35.25 10.09 -21.73
CA LYS A 36 -34.01 9.95 -22.49
C LYS A 36 -33.42 11.33 -22.79
N PRO A 37 -32.12 11.57 -22.53
CA PRO A 37 -31.49 12.85 -22.85
C PRO A 37 -31.36 13.04 -24.36
N ASP A 38 -31.46 14.28 -24.85
CA ASP A 38 -31.19 14.61 -26.24
C ASP A 38 -29.70 14.54 -26.58
N GLN A 39 -28.86 14.98 -25.63
CA GLN A 39 -27.42 15.08 -25.74
C GLN A 39 -26.73 14.72 -24.43
N ILE A 40 -25.50 14.22 -24.51
CA ILE A 40 -24.67 13.95 -23.34
C ILE A 40 -23.31 14.62 -23.52
N VAL A 41 -22.96 15.52 -22.60
CA VAL A 41 -21.65 16.18 -22.60
C VAL A 41 -20.81 15.60 -21.47
N ILE A 42 -19.59 15.17 -21.78
CA ILE A 42 -18.65 14.60 -20.82
C ILE A 42 -17.34 15.38 -20.81
N GLU A 43 -16.79 15.64 -19.63
CA GLU A 43 -15.41 16.10 -19.50
C GLU A 43 -14.48 14.89 -19.55
N LEU A 44 -13.48 14.95 -20.43
CA LEU A 44 -12.45 13.92 -20.55
C LEU A 44 -11.09 14.51 -20.20
N ALA A 45 -10.23 13.71 -19.57
CA ALA A 45 -8.82 14.05 -19.33
C ALA A 45 -7.99 13.94 -20.63
N ARG A 46 -8.52 14.46 -21.74
CA ARG A 46 -7.76 14.73 -22.94
C ARG A 46 -7.25 16.16 -22.82
N ASP A 47 -5.94 16.31 -22.95
CA ASP A 47 -5.43 17.58 -23.45
C ASP A 47 -6.14 17.91 -24.76
N LEU A 48 -6.42 19.20 -24.99
CA LEU A 48 -6.90 19.68 -26.29
C LEU A 48 -6.06 18.99 -27.38
N PRO A 49 -6.67 18.50 -28.49
CA PRO A 49 -5.89 17.88 -29.55
C PRO A 49 -4.78 18.85 -29.90
N ALA A 50 -3.53 18.43 -29.62
CA ALA A 50 -2.40 19.26 -29.92
C ALA A 50 -2.50 19.62 -31.41
N GLY A 51 -2.16 20.87 -31.75
CA GLY A 51 -2.16 21.33 -33.13
C GLY A 51 -1.29 20.43 -34.03
N ALA A 52 -1.17 20.77 -35.31
CA ALA A 52 -0.30 20.03 -36.24
C ALA A 52 1.09 19.76 -35.63
N GLU A 53 1.62 20.72 -34.89
CA GLU A 53 2.90 20.66 -34.18
C GLU A 53 2.98 19.58 -33.09
N GLY A 54 2.00 19.47 -32.18
CA GLY A 54 2.07 18.46 -31.12
C GLY A 54 1.77 17.03 -31.59
N ARG A 55 1.08 16.87 -32.73
CA ARG A 55 1.00 15.57 -33.43
C ARG A 55 2.35 15.17 -34.00
N LEU A 56 3.07 16.11 -34.64
CA LEU A 56 4.43 15.89 -35.15
C LEU A 56 5.39 15.55 -34.01
N GLU A 57 5.28 16.23 -32.87
CA GLU A 57 6.10 15.94 -31.69
C GLU A 57 5.83 14.54 -31.12
N THR A 58 4.57 14.11 -31.07
CA THR A 58 4.21 12.76 -30.63
C THR A 58 4.77 11.69 -31.58
N ILE A 59 4.64 11.90 -32.89
CA ILE A 59 5.20 11.00 -33.92
C ILE A 59 6.72 10.93 -33.80
N ARG A 60 7.38 12.08 -33.61
CA ARG A 60 8.84 12.16 -33.40
C ARG A 60 9.25 11.35 -32.17
N PHE A 61 8.59 11.58 -31.03
CA PHE A 61 8.88 10.86 -29.79
C PHE A 61 8.68 9.34 -29.91
N GLN A 62 7.62 8.89 -30.59
CA GLN A 62 7.38 7.46 -30.85
C GLN A 62 8.46 6.86 -31.74
N SER A 63 8.85 7.56 -32.81
CA SER A 63 9.91 7.14 -33.73
C SER A 63 11.27 7.04 -33.03
N GLU A 64 11.62 8.01 -32.19
CA GLU A 64 12.86 8.01 -31.39
C GLU A 64 12.89 6.84 -30.39
N ASN A 65 11.77 6.58 -29.70
CA ASN A 65 11.67 5.43 -28.79
C ASN A 65 11.79 4.09 -29.51
N GLN A 66 11.20 3.98 -30.70
CA GLN A 66 11.29 2.76 -31.51
C GLN A 66 12.74 2.51 -31.94
N ARG A 67 13.42 3.51 -32.50
CA ARG A 67 14.85 3.42 -32.85
C ARG A 67 15.72 3.04 -31.66
N THR A 68 15.45 3.62 -30.49
CA THR A 68 16.17 3.30 -29.26
C THR A 68 15.96 1.83 -28.85
N ASN A 69 14.72 1.34 -28.93
CA ASN A 69 14.41 -0.05 -28.61
C ASN A 69 15.05 -1.03 -29.59
N ASP A 70 15.08 -0.70 -30.88
CA ASP A 70 15.68 -1.54 -31.92
C ASP A 70 17.20 -1.65 -31.72
N ARG A 71 17.88 -0.52 -31.43
CA ARG A 71 19.31 -0.54 -31.08
C ARG A 71 19.59 -1.37 -29.83
N ILE A 72 18.79 -1.21 -28.78
CA ILE A 72 18.98 -1.97 -27.54
C ILE A 72 18.74 -3.47 -27.78
N ARG A 73 17.81 -3.82 -28.66
CA ARG A 73 17.58 -5.21 -29.06
C ARG A 73 18.83 -5.82 -29.70
N GLU A 74 19.50 -5.12 -30.61
CA GLU A 74 20.76 -5.57 -31.21
C GLU A 74 21.84 -5.80 -30.16
N GLU A 75 21.94 -4.89 -29.19
CA GLU A 75 22.88 -4.97 -28.07
C GLU A 75 22.59 -6.15 -27.14
N LEU A 76 21.33 -6.42 -26.83
CA LEU A 76 20.91 -7.58 -26.03
C LEU A 76 21.29 -8.89 -26.74
N VAL A 77 21.03 -8.98 -28.05
CA VAL A 77 21.40 -10.14 -28.86
C VAL A 77 22.92 -10.36 -28.86
N ALA A 78 23.71 -9.29 -29.02
CA ALA A 78 25.16 -9.36 -28.98
C ALA A 78 25.71 -9.82 -27.62
N LEU A 79 25.00 -9.53 -26.52
CA LEU A 79 25.34 -9.96 -25.17
C LEU A 79 24.86 -11.38 -24.84
N GLY A 80 24.08 -12.02 -25.72
CA GLY A 80 23.46 -13.32 -25.47
C GLY A 80 22.25 -13.25 -24.52
N GLU A 81 21.66 -12.07 -24.35
CA GLU A 81 20.54 -11.81 -23.44
C GLU A 81 19.20 -11.76 -24.18
N GLU A 82 18.12 -12.18 -23.53
CA GLU A 82 16.78 -12.17 -24.14
C GLU A 82 16.25 -10.75 -24.38
N ASP A 83 15.67 -10.52 -25.56
CA ASP A 83 14.93 -9.29 -25.88
C ASP A 83 13.53 -9.29 -25.24
N ASN A 84 13.50 -8.97 -23.95
CA ASN A 84 12.26 -8.73 -23.22
C ASN A 84 12.21 -7.29 -22.66
N ARG A 85 11.03 -6.88 -22.19
CA ARG A 85 10.80 -5.53 -21.67
C ARG A 85 11.70 -5.21 -20.47
N ALA A 86 11.94 -6.19 -19.60
CA ALA A 86 12.74 -5.99 -18.39
C ALA A 86 14.22 -5.76 -18.74
N ASN A 87 14.77 -6.54 -19.67
CA ASN A 87 16.15 -6.42 -20.12
C ASN A 87 16.40 -5.13 -20.90
N ARG A 88 15.46 -4.72 -21.76
CA ARG A 88 15.48 -3.40 -22.40
C ARG A 88 15.44 -2.27 -21.38
N GLN A 89 14.58 -2.38 -20.36
CA GLN A 89 14.48 -1.38 -19.30
C GLN A 89 15.77 -1.30 -18.47
N LYS A 90 16.38 -2.42 -18.09
CA LYS A 90 17.69 -2.45 -17.41
C LYS A 90 18.74 -1.71 -18.24
N PHE A 91 18.81 -1.99 -19.55
CA PHE A 91 19.77 -1.36 -20.45
C PHE A 91 19.56 0.17 -20.54
N GLN A 92 18.31 0.61 -20.71
CA GLN A 92 17.97 2.04 -20.74
C GLN A 92 18.36 2.75 -19.44
N LEU A 93 18.13 2.10 -18.29
CA LEU A 93 18.48 2.65 -16.99
C LEU A 93 20.00 2.69 -16.77
N TRP A 94 20.74 1.74 -17.32
CA TRP A 94 22.20 1.74 -17.30
C TRP A 94 22.77 2.88 -18.16
N GLU A 95 22.23 3.11 -19.36
CA GLU A 95 22.61 4.25 -20.20
C GLU A 95 22.22 5.61 -19.59
N ASP A 96 21.14 5.66 -18.82
CA ASP A 96 20.72 6.85 -18.09
C ASP A 96 21.73 7.27 -17.00
N LEU A 97 22.63 6.38 -16.53
CA LEU A 97 23.61 6.69 -15.48
C LEU A 97 24.67 7.69 -15.92
N ALA A 98 25.18 7.51 -17.14
CA ALA A 98 26.20 8.37 -17.74
C ALA A 98 26.22 8.17 -19.26
N LYS A 99 26.55 9.24 -20.00
CA LYS A 99 26.72 9.18 -21.47
C LYS A 99 27.82 8.20 -21.85
N ASP A 100 28.98 8.34 -21.22
CA ASP A 100 30.14 7.48 -21.44
C ASP A 100 29.93 6.12 -20.77
N PRO A 101 29.99 5.00 -21.51
CA PRO A 101 29.90 3.65 -20.96
C PRO A 101 30.93 3.36 -19.85
N THR A 102 32.10 3.99 -19.89
CA THR A 102 33.19 3.79 -18.92
C THR A 102 32.98 4.51 -17.60
N ASP A 103 31.97 5.39 -17.51
CA ASP A 103 31.63 6.13 -16.29
C ASP A 103 30.24 5.80 -15.74
N ARG A 104 29.62 4.71 -16.21
CA ARG A 104 28.32 4.24 -15.72
C ARG A 104 28.44 3.60 -14.35
N ARG A 105 28.33 4.43 -13.32
CA ARG A 105 28.48 4.04 -11.92
C ARG A 105 27.13 3.94 -11.22
N CYS A 106 27.03 2.98 -10.30
CA CYS A 106 25.95 2.91 -9.34
C CYS A 106 25.83 4.23 -8.58
N LEU A 107 24.64 4.83 -8.57
CA LEU A 107 24.41 6.14 -7.95
C LEU A 107 24.76 6.15 -6.46
N PHE A 108 24.46 5.05 -5.76
CA PHE A 108 24.65 4.93 -4.31
C PHE A 108 26.09 4.53 -3.96
N THR A 109 26.64 3.47 -4.56
CA THR A 109 27.96 2.91 -4.19
C THR A 109 29.13 3.55 -4.92
N GLY A 110 28.91 4.26 -6.03
CA GLY A 110 29.97 4.80 -6.88
C GLY A 110 30.76 3.76 -7.69
N GLN A 111 30.49 2.47 -7.48
CA GLN A 111 31.11 1.37 -8.21
C GLN A 111 30.60 1.33 -9.66
N MET A 112 31.51 1.08 -10.60
CA MET A 112 31.19 0.96 -12.02
C MET A 112 30.31 -0.27 -12.27
N ILE A 113 29.31 -0.14 -13.12
CA ILE A 113 28.44 -1.24 -13.55
C ILE A 113 28.81 -1.58 -14.99
N GLY A 114 29.38 -2.77 -15.19
CA GLY A 114 29.69 -3.27 -16.54
C GLY A 114 28.45 -3.74 -17.30
N LYS A 115 28.52 -3.68 -18.63
CA LYS A 115 27.42 -4.10 -19.53
C LYS A 115 26.99 -5.56 -19.32
N HIS A 116 27.95 -6.48 -19.15
CA HIS A 116 27.68 -7.90 -18.82
C HIS A 116 27.17 -8.08 -17.38
N GLN A 117 27.66 -7.28 -16.44
CA GLN A 117 27.27 -7.38 -15.03
C GLN A 117 25.82 -6.95 -14.78
N LEU A 118 25.25 -6.11 -15.65
CA LEU A 118 23.87 -5.60 -15.59
C LEU A 118 22.80 -6.70 -15.49
N TYR A 119 23.06 -7.86 -16.11
CA TYR A 119 22.14 -9.00 -16.17
C TYR A 119 22.42 -10.07 -15.12
N SER A 120 23.47 -9.89 -14.33
CA SER A 120 23.74 -10.75 -13.17
C SER A 120 22.76 -10.52 -12.02
N GLY A 121 22.79 -11.42 -11.02
CA GLY A 121 22.06 -11.25 -9.76
C GLY A 121 22.63 -10.16 -8.84
N GLU A 122 23.72 -9.50 -9.22
CA GLU A 122 24.32 -8.42 -8.43
C GLU A 122 23.62 -7.07 -8.67
N ILE A 123 22.97 -6.89 -9.82
CA ILE A 123 22.36 -5.63 -10.23
C ILE A 123 20.83 -5.75 -10.32
N GLU A 124 20.15 -4.86 -9.60
CA GLU A 124 18.69 -4.77 -9.55
C GLU A 124 18.20 -3.42 -10.09
N ILE A 125 16.96 -3.41 -10.59
CA ILE A 125 16.24 -2.15 -10.82
C ILE A 125 15.73 -1.67 -9.47
N GLU A 126 16.09 -0.45 -9.10
CA GLU A 126 15.68 0.19 -7.87
C GLU A 126 14.72 1.36 -8.11
N HIS A 127 13.70 1.47 -7.28
CA HIS A 127 12.81 2.62 -7.18
C HIS A 127 13.41 3.67 -6.23
N LEU A 128 13.88 4.79 -6.80
CA LEU A 128 14.47 5.90 -6.05
C LEU A 128 13.58 6.32 -4.88
N LEU A 129 12.29 6.60 -5.13
CA LEU A 129 11.29 6.71 -4.08
C LEU A 129 10.54 5.37 -3.93
N PRO A 130 10.32 4.86 -2.71
CA PRO A 130 9.76 3.53 -2.49
C PRO A 130 8.40 3.32 -3.17
N TYR A 131 8.27 2.26 -3.97
CA TYR A 131 7.02 1.97 -4.69
C TYR A 131 5.84 1.73 -3.74
N SER A 132 6.06 1.09 -2.59
CA SER A 132 5.04 0.89 -1.53
C SER A 132 4.47 2.18 -0.94
N ARG A 133 5.23 3.28 -1.00
CA ARG A 133 4.82 4.60 -0.48
C ARG A 133 4.29 5.51 -1.59
N THR A 134 4.89 5.44 -2.78
CA THR A 134 4.65 6.39 -3.88
C THR A 134 3.82 5.83 -5.02
N TRP A 135 3.80 4.50 -5.21
CA TRP A 135 3.20 3.81 -6.35
C TRP A 135 3.77 4.22 -7.73
N ASP A 136 4.85 5.02 -7.74
CA ASP A 136 5.45 5.57 -8.95
C ASP A 136 6.38 4.55 -9.61
N ASP A 137 5.87 3.90 -10.65
CA ASP A 137 6.62 2.93 -11.45
C ASP A 137 7.28 3.55 -12.71
N SER A 138 7.32 4.88 -12.81
CA SER A 138 7.87 5.58 -13.98
C SER A 138 9.38 5.40 -14.13
N MET A 139 9.90 5.56 -15.36
CA MET A 139 11.35 5.55 -15.62
C MET A 139 12.09 6.63 -14.84
N ALA A 140 11.44 7.76 -14.54
CA ALA A 140 12.01 8.83 -13.73
C ALA A 140 12.22 8.41 -12.26
N ASN A 141 11.46 7.44 -11.76
CA ASN A 141 11.64 6.90 -10.42
C ASN A 141 12.56 5.66 -10.37
N LYS A 142 13.12 5.24 -11.51
CA LYS A 142 13.91 4.01 -11.58
C LYS A 142 15.38 4.30 -11.86
N THR A 143 16.24 3.46 -11.30
CA THR A 143 17.66 3.37 -11.61
C THR A 143 18.11 1.91 -11.56
N VAL A 144 19.33 1.61 -12.00
CA VAL A 144 19.99 0.34 -11.69
C VAL A 144 21.05 0.57 -10.61
N CYS A 145 21.15 -0.36 -9.67
CA CYS A 145 22.14 -0.31 -8.60
C CYS A 145 22.52 -1.71 -8.12
N PHE A 146 23.57 -1.79 -7.31
CA PHE A 146 23.94 -3.05 -6.66
C PHE A 146 22.86 -3.46 -5.64
N THR A 147 22.53 -4.75 -5.66
CA THR A 147 21.55 -5.39 -4.77
C THR A 147 21.79 -5.07 -3.29
N ARG A 148 23.07 -4.99 -2.86
CA ARG A 148 23.44 -4.61 -1.49
C ARG A 148 22.97 -3.19 -1.12
N ALA A 149 23.09 -2.24 -2.04
CA ALA A 149 22.69 -0.85 -1.83
C ALA A 149 21.17 -0.71 -1.88
N ASN A 150 20.52 -1.45 -2.78
CA ASN A 150 19.06 -1.55 -2.84
C ASN A 150 18.48 -2.06 -1.51
N ARG A 151 19.01 -3.19 -1.01
CA ARG A 151 18.60 -3.79 0.27
C ARG A 151 18.87 -2.86 1.46
N TYR A 152 19.99 -2.14 1.46
CA TYR A 152 20.30 -1.16 2.49
C TYR A 152 19.27 -0.02 2.52
N LYS A 153 18.91 0.54 1.35
CA LYS A 153 17.90 1.59 1.24
C LYS A 153 16.51 1.12 1.66
N GLY A 154 16.11 -0.10 1.26
CA GLY A 154 14.82 -0.68 1.63
C GLY A 154 13.63 0.23 1.29
N ASN A 155 12.70 0.42 2.25
CA ASN A 155 11.49 1.23 2.07
C ASN A 155 11.69 2.73 2.37
N GLN A 156 12.93 3.24 2.26
CA GLN A 156 13.30 4.63 2.50
C GLN A 156 13.57 5.40 1.19
N SER A 157 13.47 6.72 1.21
CA SER A 157 13.96 7.60 0.13
C SER A 157 15.51 7.62 0.09
N PRO A 158 16.15 8.12 -0.98
CA PRO A 158 17.61 8.20 -1.04
C PRO A 158 18.18 9.07 0.08
N PHE A 159 17.53 10.19 0.40
CA PHE A 159 17.95 11.06 1.50
C PHE A 159 17.75 10.38 2.87
N GLU A 160 16.59 9.75 3.09
CA GLU A 160 16.32 9.03 4.35
C GLU A 160 17.35 7.91 4.60
N ALA A 161 17.79 7.22 3.54
CA ALA A 161 18.74 6.12 3.63
C ALA A 161 20.21 6.59 3.70
N PHE A 162 20.60 7.59 2.92
CA PHE A 162 22.00 7.94 2.69
C PHE A 162 22.38 9.37 3.07
N GLY A 163 21.42 10.25 3.42
CA GLY A 163 21.63 11.68 3.67
C GLY A 163 22.61 12.00 4.80
N HIS A 164 22.77 11.07 5.74
CA HIS A 164 23.70 11.14 6.87
C HIS A 164 25.05 10.44 6.60
N SER A 165 25.31 10.04 5.35
CA SER A 165 26.52 9.34 4.91
C SER A 165 26.89 8.07 5.71
N PRO A 166 26.00 7.05 5.78
CA PRO A 166 26.27 5.86 6.58
C PRO A 166 27.32 4.93 5.95
N GLY A 167 28.24 4.42 6.77
CA GLY A 167 29.19 3.37 6.38
C GLY A 167 30.05 3.76 5.17
N GLU A 168 29.98 2.97 4.10
CA GLU A 168 30.71 3.24 2.84
C GLU A 168 29.99 4.24 1.91
N TYR A 169 28.78 4.69 2.25
CA TYR A 169 27.97 5.56 1.41
C TYR A 169 28.21 7.02 1.77
N ASN A 170 28.91 7.77 0.91
CA ASN A 170 29.12 9.21 1.09
C ASN A 170 28.02 10.02 0.35
N TRP A 171 27.26 10.83 1.09
CA TRP A 171 26.16 11.61 0.52
C TRP A 171 26.61 12.69 -0.47
N ALA A 172 27.73 13.36 -0.20
CA ALA A 172 28.27 14.39 -1.09
C ALA A 172 28.67 13.78 -2.45
N ASP A 173 29.25 12.58 -2.44
CA ASP A 173 29.61 11.86 -3.65
C ASP A 173 28.36 11.40 -4.43
N ILE A 174 27.32 10.96 -3.73
CA ILE A 174 26.02 10.62 -4.33
C ILE A 174 25.44 11.86 -5.01
N LEU A 175 25.42 13.00 -4.33
CA LEU A 175 24.96 14.27 -4.90
C LEU A 175 25.78 14.69 -6.12
N GLY A 176 27.11 14.47 -6.09
CA GLY A 176 27.98 14.70 -7.24
C GLY A 176 27.58 13.86 -8.46
N ARG A 177 27.36 12.55 -8.27
CA ARG A 177 26.98 11.62 -9.35
C ARG A 177 25.63 11.95 -9.98
N ILE A 178 24.64 12.41 -9.21
CA ILE A 178 23.31 12.70 -9.77
C ILE A 178 23.25 13.98 -10.59
N THR A 179 24.25 14.87 -10.52
CA THR A 179 24.22 16.17 -11.21
C THR A 179 24.09 16.04 -12.73
N THR A 180 24.60 14.95 -13.30
CA THR A 180 24.59 14.64 -14.73
C THR A 180 23.27 13.98 -15.20
N LEU A 181 22.44 13.51 -14.26
CA LEU A 181 21.16 12.87 -14.57
C LEU A 181 20.10 13.89 -15.01
N LYS A 182 19.00 13.40 -15.61
CA LYS A 182 17.83 14.22 -15.92
C LYS A 182 17.27 14.87 -14.64
N LYS A 183 16.82 16.14 -14.74
CA LYS A 183 16.23 16.89 -13.60
C LYS A 183 15.07 16.15 -12.93
N SER A 184 14.30 15.36 -13.69
CA SER A 184 13.21 14.51 -13.21
C SER A 184 13.64 13.36 -12.29
N LYS A 185 14.93 12.99 -12.27
CA LYS A 185 15.52 12.06 -11.29
C LYS A 185 16.18 12.79 -10.13
N GLN A 186 16.87 13.91 -10.40
CA GLN A 186 17.64 14.66 -9.40
C GLN A 186 16.83 15.05 -8.16
N TRP A 187 15.61 15.56 -8.36
CA TRP A 187 14.79 16.05 -7.23
C TRP A 187 14.42 14.94 -6.23
N ARG A 188 14.44 13.66 -6.65
CA ARG A 188 14.12 12.50 -5.80
C ARG A 188 15.18 12.20 -4.74
N PHE A 189 16.33 12.84 -4.83
CA PHE A 189 17.41 12.76 -3.85
C PHE A 189 17.34 13.89 -2.82
N ARG A 190 16.40 14.84 -2.92
CA ARG A 190 16.27 15.92 -1.94
C ARG A 190 15.69 15.40 -0.63
N GLU A 191 15.95 16.15 0.45
CA GLU A 191 15.36 15.91 1.78
C GLU A 191 13.83 15.97 1.75
N ASP A 192 13.27 16.94 1.04
CA ASP A 192 11.84 17.17 0.89
C ASP A 192 11.19 16.26 -0.18
N ALA A 193 11.90 15.31 -0.77
CA ALA A 193 11.42 14.56 -1.94
C ALA A 193 10.11 13.80 -1.67
N MET A 194 9.91 13.24 -0.47
CA MET A 194 8.67 12.55 -0.12
C MET A 194 7.50 13.52 0.03
N THR A 195 7.70 14.64 0.73
CA THR A 195 6.70 15.71 0.88
C THR A 195 6.30 16.28 -0.47
N ARG A 196 7.30 16.63 -1.29
CA ARG A 196 7.10 17.10 -2.65
C ARG A 196 6.35 16.08 -3.51
N PHE A 197 6.72 14.80 -3.43
CA PHE A 197 5.99 13.76 -4.15
C PHE A 197 4.54 13.70 -3.68
N GLU A 198 4.24 13.74 -2.38
CA GLU A 198 2.86 13.73 -1.87
C GLU A 198 2.04 14.95 -2.33
N GLU A 199 2.67 16.12 -2.44
CA GLU A 199 2.07 17.33 -2.98
C GLU A 199 1.79 17.25 -4.48
N GLU A 200 2.72 16.69 -5.26
CA GLU A 200 2.63 16.52 -6.72
C GLU A 200 1.82 15.28 -7.16
N ALA A 201 1.78 14.21 -6.34
CA ALA A 201 1.18 12.90 -6.64
C ALA A 201 -0.34 12.89 -6.75
N LYS A 202 -0.99 14.04 -6.54
CA LYS A 202 -2.42 14.23 -6.82
C LYS A 202 -2.77 14.07 -8.31
N PHE A 203 -1.78 13.89 -9.19
CA PHE A 203 -1.92 13.59 -10.62
C PHE A 203 -1.05 12.39 -11.06
N HIS A 204 -1.28 11.21 -10.47
CA HIS A 204 -0.51 10.01 -10.85
C HIS A 204 -0.68 9.66 -12.36
N PRO A 205 0.39 9.35 -13.10
CA PRO A 205 0.33 8.89 -14.49
C PRO A 205 -0.59 7.69 -14.76
N ARG A 206 -0.79 6.78 -13.79
CA ARG A 206 -1.77 5.68 -13.89
C ARG A 206 -3.21 6.19 -13.93
N HIS A 207 -3.53 7.28 -13.22
CA HIS A 207 -4.83 7.93 -13.31
C HIS A 207 -5.00 8.63 -14.66
N ILE A 208 -3.95 9.20 -15.24
CA ILE A 208 -3.97 9.86 -16.56
C ILE A 208 -4.18 8.84 -17.70
N VAL A 209 -3.43 7.73 -17.71
CA VAL A 209 -3.62 6.65 -18.70
C VAL A 209 -4.99 5.98 -18.52
N SER A 210 -5.42 5.75 -17.27
CA SER A 210 -6.75 5.21 -16.98
C SER A 210 -7.87 6.18 -17.36
N THR A 211 -7.71 7.49 -17.18
CA THR A 211 -8.71 8.49 -17.56
C THR A 211 -8.80 8.66 -19.06
N GLN A 212 -7.69 8.61 -19.83
CA GLN A 212 -7.74 8.58 -21.30
C GLN A 212 -8.43 7.32 -21.84
N TYR A 213 -8.20 6.17 -21.20
CA TYR A 213 -8.88 4.92 -21.52
C TYR A 213 -10.37 4.99 -21.15
N ILE A 214 -10.73 5.40 -19.92
CA ILE A 214 -12.12 5.67 -19.50
C ILE A 214 -12.80 6.58 -20.51
N SER A 215 -12.14 7.66 -20.90
CA SER A 215 -12.66 8.67 -21.83
C SER A 215 -13.14 8.08 -23.16
N ARG A 216 -12.32 7.24 -23.81
CA ARG A 216 -12.67 6.59 -25.08
C ARG A 216 -13.84 5.62 -24.92
N TYR A 217 -13.80 4.80 -23.88
CA TYR A 217 -14.83 3.80 -23.63
C TYR A 217 -16.14 4.43 -23.17
N THR A 218 -16.12 5.48 -22.35
CA THR A 218 -17.30 6.23 -21.91
C THR A 218 -18.07 6.80 -23.09
N ARG A 219 -17.38 7.44 -24.06
CA ARG A 219 -18.06 7.96 -25.26
C ARG A 219 -18.73 6.85 -26.07
N LYS A 220 -18.02 5.74 -26.32
CA LYS A 220 -18.58 4.59 -27.03
C LYS A 220 -19.73 3.96 -26.25
N TYR A 221 -19.59 3.86 -24.94
CA TYR A 221 -20.60 3.29 -24.05
C TYR A 221 -21.87 4.13 -24.03
N LEU A 222 -21.76 5.46 -23.90
CA LEU A 222 -22.90 6.38 -23.90
C LEU A 222 -23.59 6.50 -25.26
N SER A 223 -22.92 6.11 -26.35
CA SER A 223 -23.55 6.03 -27.67
C SER A 223 -24.65 4.98 -27.78
N SER A 224 -24.76 4.07 -26.79
CA SER A 224 -25.92 3.18 -26.68
C SER A 224 -27.18 3.91 -26.18
N VAL A 225 -27.02 5.10 -25.60
CA VAL A 225 -28.14 5.91 -25.08
C VAL A 225 -28.54 6.93 -26.14
N VAL A 226 -27.61 7.77 -26.58
CA VAL A 226 -27.84 8.81 -27.60
C VAL A 226 -26.95 8.56 -28.82
N ASP A 227 -27.29 9.13 -29.98
CA ASP A 227 -26.43 9.03 -31.16
C ASP A 227 -24.99 9.48 -30.83
N GLN A 228 -23.98 8.85 -31.44
CA GLN A 228 -22.57 9.16 -31.16
C GLN A 228 -22.19 10.62 -31.47
N ASN A 229 -22.91 11.28 -32.38
CA ASN A 229 -22.75 12.69 -32.71
C ASN A 229 -23.37 13.62 -31.64
N ASN A 230 -24.25 13.10 -30.79
CA ASN A 230 -24.85 13.79 -29.66
C ASN A 230 -24.12 13.51 -28.33
N VAL A 231 -22.98 12.80 -28.38
CA VAL A 231 -22.05 12.67 -27.25
C VAL A 231 -20.87 13.61 -27.44
N TYR A 232 -20.88 14.72 -26.72
CA TYR A 232 -19.86 15.75 -26.79
C TYR A 232 -18.80 15.59 -25.70
N VAL A 233 -17.61 16.07 -26.02
CA VAL A 233 -16.45 15.99 -25.14
C VAL A 233 -15.92 17.39 -24.91
N VAL A 234 -15.80 17.77 -23.65
CA VAL A 234 -15.15 19.03 -23.23
C VAL A 234 -13.82 18.72 -22.54
N THR A 235 -12.88 19.65 -22.61
CA THR A 235 -11.58 19.55 -21.95
C THR A 235 -11.62 20.28 -20.62
N GLY A 236 -10.87 19.80 -19.62
CA GLY A 236 -10.85 20.45 -18.30
C GLY A 236 -10.34 21.88 -18.31
N LYS A 237 -9.49 22.25 -19.29
CA LYS A 237 -9.07 23.65 -19.48
C LYS A 237 -10.26 24.54 -19.85
N LEU A 238 -11.15 24.07 -20.72
CA LEU A 238 -12.36 24.80 -21.08
C LEU A 238 -13.34 24.88 -19.90
N THR A 239 -13.54 23.78 -19.18
CA THR A 239 -14.38 23.76 -17.96
C THR A 239 -13.88 24.78 -16.93
N ALA A 240 -12.57 24.81 -16.66
CA ALA A 240 -11.98 25.74 -15.70
C ALA A 240 -12.16 27.21 -16.13
N MET A 241 -11.99 27.51 -17.42
CA MET A 241 -12.16 28.84 -17.99
C MET A 241 -13.61 29.33 -17.87
N LEU A 242 -14.59 28.53 -18.33
CA LEU A 242 -16.01 28.88 -18.27
C LEU A 242 -16.51 29.01 -16.82
N ARG A 243 -16.05 28.12 -15.93
CA ARG A 243 -16.36 28.20 -14.50
C ARG A 243 -15.83 29.47 -13.86
N GLY A 244 -14.64 29.94 -14.28
CA GLY A 244 -14.09 31.22 -13.85
C GLY A 244 -14.90 32.41 -14.36
N HIS A 245 -15.29 32.37 -15.64
CA HIS A 245 -16.07 33.42 -16.27
C HIS A 245 -17.46 33.61 -15.61
N TRP A 246 -18.20 32.52 -15.38
CA TRP A 246 -19.48 32.53 -14.66
C TRP A 246 -19.34 32.76 -13.14
N GLY A 247 -18.11 33.01 -12.66
CA GLY A 247 -17.79 33.25 -11.25
C GLY A 247 -17.94 32.03 -10.34
N LEU A 248 -18.27 30.86 -10.86
CA LEU A 248 -18.68 29.70 -10.07
C LEU A 248 -17.58 29.11 -9.16
N ASN A 249 -16.33 29.56 -9.31
CA ASN A 249 -15.22 29.19 -8.42
C ASN A 249 -15.47 29.56 -6.94
N SER A 250 -16.26 30.60 -6.66
CA SER A 250 -16.52 31.09 -5.29
C SER A 250 -17.84 30.60 -4.69
N VAL A 251 -18.68 29.86 -5.43
CA VAL A 251 -20.03 29.46 -4.98
C VAL A 251 -20.00 28.67 -3.67
N LEU A 252 -18.98 27.84 -3.44
CA LEU A 252 -18.85 27.02 -2.23
C LEU A 252 -18.00 27.66 -1.13
N ARG A 253 -17.42 28.85 -1.35
CA ARG A 253 -16.48 29.51 -0.43
C ARG A 253 -17.18 30.46 0.55
N GLY A 254 -18.39 30.92 0.24
CA GLY A 254 -18.99 32.07 0.92
C GLY A 254 -18.21 33.37 0.63
N ASP A 255 -18.77 34.51 1.04
CA ASP A 255 -18.22 35.83 0.68
C ASP A 255 -16.98 36.25 1.51
N ASN A 256 -16.64 35.52 2.58
CA ASN A 256 -15.65 35.91 3.60
C ASN A 256 -14.28 35.21 3.53
N VAL A 257 -13.79 34.84 2.35
CA VAL A 257 -12.48 34.16 2.19
C VAL A 257 -11.42 35.10 1.61
N PRO A 258 -10.15 35.06 2.11
CA PRO A 258 -9.02 35.83 1.58
C PRO A 258 -8.90 35.77 0.05
N GLU A 259 -8.50 36.90 -0.56
CA GLU A 259 -8.54 37.12 -2.01
C GLU A 259 -7.62 36.17 -2.80
N ASP A 260 -6.51 35.74 -2.18
CA ASP A 260 -5.55 34.75 -2.66
C ASP A 260 -6.11 33.31 -2.71
N ALA A 261 -7.15 33.04 -1.94
CA ALA A 261 -7.83 31.75 -1.92
C ALA A 261 -8.96 31.65 -2.97
N LYS A 262 -9.52 32.77 -3.45
CA LYS A 262 -10.68 32.83 -4.37
C LYS A 262 -10.49 32.14 -5.73
N GLY A 263 -9.24 31.80 -6.11
CA GLY A 263 -8.90 31.12 -7.35
C GLY A 263 -8.69 29.59 -7.29
N LYS A 264 -8.68 28.96 -6.10
CA LYS A 264 -8.35 27.53 -5.95
C LYS A 264 -9.63 26.68 -5.78
N LYS A 265 -9.71 25.48 -6.38
CA LYS A 265 -10.80 24.52 -6.06
C LYS A 265 -10.75 24.18 -4.56
N LEU A 266 -11.90 24.15 -3.85
CA LEU A 266 -12.01 23.51 -2.53
C LEU A 266 -11.61 22.04 -2.67
N ARG A 267 -10.64 21.59 -1.87
CA ARG A 267 -10.11 20.20 -1.91
C ARG A 267 -10.65 19.34 -0.76
N ASP A 268 -11.36 20.00 0.13
CA ASP A 268 -12.06 19.57 1.32
C ASP A 268 -13.55 19.30 1.08
N ASP A 269 -14.14 19.78 -0.02
CA ASP A 269 -15.54 19.56 -0.38
C ASP A 269 -15.70 18.77 -1.70
N LEU A 270 -16.73 17.91 -1.78
CA LEU A 270 -17.04 17.06 -2.93
C LEU A 270 -18.00 17.70 -3.95
N ARG A 271 -18.74 18.74 -3.57
CA ARG A 271 -19.69 19.48 -4.42
C ARG A 271 -19.07 20.24 -5.61
N PRO A 272 -17.76 20.60 -5.65
CA PRO A 272 -17.16 21.20 -6.85
C PRO A 272 -17.34 20.34 -8.12
N HIS A 273 -17.49 19.02 -7.99
CA HIS A 273 -17.79 18.13 -9.11
C HIS A 273 -19.17 18.39 -9.75
N ALA A 274 -20.17 18.77 -8.95
CA ALA A 274 -21.48 19.15 -9.47
C ALA A 274 -21.42 20.50 -10.21
N ILE A 275 -20.63 21.45 -9.72
CA ILE A 275 -20.38 22.72 -10.41
C ILE A 275 -19.71 22.46 -11.76
N ASP A 276 -18.68 21.61 -11.80
CA ASP A 276 -18.04 21.22 -13.06
C ASP A 276 -19.07 20.56 -14.01
N ALA A 277 -19.94 19.67 -13.52
CA ALA A 277 -21.00 19.06 -14.31
C ALA A 277 -22.01 20.07 -14.89
N ILE A 278 -22.41 21.09 -14.11
CA ILE A 278 -23.26 22.18 -14.59
C ILE A 278 -22.54 22.95 -15.71
N VAL A 279 -21.26 23.25 -15.52
CA VAL A 279 -20.47 23.99 -16.51
C VAL A 279 -20.39 23.20 -17.83
N ILE A 280 -20.11 21.91 -17.72
CA ILE A 280 -20.05 20.97 -18.84
C ILE A 280 -21.40 20.94 -19.57
N ALA A 281 -22.51 20.84 -18.85
CA ALA A 281 -23.85 20.80 -19.42
C ALA A 281 -24.23 22.10 -20.16
N MET A 282 -23.78 23.25 -19.65
CA MET A 282 -24.01 24.57 -20.28
C MET A 282 -23.04 24.87 -21.44
N THR A 283 -22.05 24.01 -21.67
CA THR A 283 -21.09 24.18 -22.76
C THR A 283 -21.69 23.71 -24.09
N SER A 284 -22.24 24.64 -24.86
CA SER A 284 -22.84 24.35 -26.16
C SER A 284 -21.80 24.07 -27.27
N ARG A 285 -22.26 23.46 -28.37
CA ARG A 285 -21.42 23.22 -29.57
C ARG A 285 -20.87 24.51 -30.18
N SER A 286 -21.60 25.63 -30.10
CA SER A 286 -21.14 26.92 -30.62
C SER A 286 -20.00 27.48 -29.77
N ILE A 287 -20.07 27.37 -28.44
CA ILE A 287 -18.98 27.73 -27.52
C ILE A 287 -17.74 26.87 -27.81
N LEU A 288 -17.91 25.55 -27.95
CA LEU A 288 -16.84 24.64 -28.32
C LEU A 288 -16.15 25.02 -29.64
N GLN A 289 -16.94 25.32 -30.67
CA GLN A 289 -16.42 25.68 -31.99
C GLN A 289 -15.65 27.02 -31.96
N ARG A 290 -16.16 28.02 -31.22
CA ARG A 290 -15.50 29.31 -31.02
C ARG A 290 -14.13 29.12 -30.35
N VAL A 291 -14.08 28.34 -29.28
CA VAL A 291 -12.85 28.04 -28.53
C VAL A 291 -11.85 27.24 -29.38
N ALA A 292 -12.31 26.23 -30.10
CA ALA A 292 -11.45 25.41 -30.96
C ALA A 292 -10.84 26.22 -32.12
N THR A 293 -11.63 27.14 -32.71
CA THR A 293 -11.17 28.04 -33.77
C THR A 293 -10.10 29.01 -33.26
N ALA A 294 -10.28 29.56 -32.05
CA ALA A 294 -9.32 30.44 -31.41
C ALA A 294 -8.02 29.71 -31.03
N ALA A 295 -8.12 28.50 -30.47
CA ALA A 295 -6.97 27.67 -30.13
C ALA A 295 -6.15 27.24 -31.37
N GLY A 296 -6.83 26.98 -32.50
CA GLY A 296 -6.18 26.59 -33.76
C GLY A 296 -5.34 27.69 -34.41
N LYS A 297 -5.55 28.96 -34.04
CA LYS A 297 -4.76 30.11 -34.52
C LYS A 297 -3.47 30.36 -33.70
N GLY A 298 -3.18 29.53 -32.69
CA GLY A 298 -1.96 29.64 -31.87
C GLY A 298 -2.02 30.70 -30.77
N GLU A 299 -3.15 31.40 -30.61
CA GLU A 299 -3.26 32.54 -29.69
C GLU A 299 -3.86 32.11 -28.34
N THR A 300 -3.06 31.47 -27.49
CA THR A 300 -3.52 31.08 -26.14
C THR A 300 -3.96 32.30 -25.31
N GLN A 301 -3.37 33.49 -25.55
CA GLN A 301 -3.76 34.77 -24.94
C GLN A 301 -5.11 35.34 -25.43
N PHE A 302 -5.68 34.83 -26.53
CA PHE A 302 -6.96 35.32 -27.07
C PHE A 302 -8.18 34.60 -26.47
N LEU A 303 -7.98 33.44 -25.84
CA LEU A 303 -9.06 32.69 -25.21
C LEU A 303 -9.69 33.43 -24.02
N GLU A 304 -8.89 34.19 -23.26
CA GLU A 304 -9.39 35.05 -22.17
C GLU A 304 -10.07 36.32 -22.70
N LYS A 305 -9.65 36.82 -23.88
CA LYS A 305 -10.25 37.96 -24.58
C LYS A 305 -11.51 37.61 -25.36
N LEU A 306 -11.87 36.33 -25.47
CA LEU A 306 -13.05 35.88 -26.23
C LEU A 306 -14.38 36.24 -25.55
N PHE A 307 -14.34 36.61 -24.26
CA PHE A 307 -15.49 36.80 -23.39
C PHE A 307 -15.32 38.06 -22.52
N VAL A 308 -15.31 39.25 -23.17
CA VAL A 308 -15.05 40.54 -22.51
C VAL A 308 -16.27 41.07 -21.72
N ASP A 309 -17.50 40.86 -22.20
CA ASP A 309 -18.73 41.11 -21.41
C ASP A 309 -19.23 39.79 -20.82
N LYS A 310 -19.47 39.77 -19.50
CA LYS A 310 -20.03 38.61 -18.79
C LYS A 310 -21.40 38.19 -19.34
N ARG A 311 -22.17 39.16 -19.85
CA ARG A 311 -23.53 38.94 -20.37
C ARG A 311 -23.57 38.24 -21.72
N ASP A 312 -22.45 38.14 -22.44
CA ASP A 312 -22.40 37.57 -23.79
C ASP A 312 -22.45 36.04 -23.82
N ILE A 313 -22.13 35.38 -22.69
CA ILE A 313 -22.13 33.90 -22.60
C ILE A 313 -22.76 33.36 -21.32
N ASP A 314 -23.44 34.20 -20.53
CA ASP A 314 -24.29 33.70 -19.46
C ASP A 314 -25.42 32.85 -20.07
N PRO A 315 -25.64 31.61 -19.59
CA PRO A 315 -26.72 30.78 -20.10
C PRO A 315 -28.09 31.44 -20.01
N TRP A 316 -28.33 32.20 -18.92
CA TRP A 316 -29.50 33.05 -18.73
C TRP A 316 -29.22 34.12 -17.65
N PRO A 317 -30.00 35.21 -17.59
CA PRO A 317 -29.89 36.22 -16.53
C PRO A 317 -30.10 35.59 -15.15
N GLY A 318 -29.15 35.80 -14.22
CA GLY A 318 -29.24 35.24 -12.87
C GLY A 318 -28.69 33.81 -12.72
N PHE A 319 -28.11 33.22 -13.77
CA PHE A 319 -27.55 31.86 -13.76
C PHE A 319 -26.74 31.51 -12.50
N ARG A 320 -25.83 32.40 -12.10
CA ARG A 320 -25.02 32.21 -10.89
C ARG A 320 -25.86 32.02 -9.63
N MET A 321 -26.91 32.82 -9.45
CA MET A 321 -27.74 32.80 -8.25
C MET A 321 -28.54 31.49 -8.18
N ASP A 322 -29.07 31.04 -9.30
CA ASP A 322 -29.77 29.76 -9.39
C ASP A 322 -28.82 28.60 -9.06
N VAL A 323 -27.58 28.63 -9.57
CA VAL A 323 -26.58 27.61 -9.23
C VAL A 323 -26.28 27.61 -7.72
N MET A 324 -26.13 28.78 -7.10
CA MET A 324 -25.93 28.88 -5.65
C MET A 324 -27.08 28.22 -4.87
N GLU A 325 -28.33 28.57 -5.20
CA GLU A 325 -29.51 28.01 -4.53
C GLU A 325 -29.60 26.48 -4.68
N GLN A 326 -29.25 25.94 -5.85
CA GLN A 326 -29.25 24.49 -6.07
C GLN A 326 -28.08 23.79 -5.35
N MET A 327 -26.93 24.44 -5.20
CA MET A 327 -25.78 23.88 -4.46
C MET A 327 -26.02 23.77 -2.96
N ASP A 328 -26.86 24.64 -2.38
CA ASP A 328 -27.27 24.55 -0.98
C ASP A 328 -28.17 23.34 -0.70
N LYS A 329 -28.95 22.91 -1.70
CA LYS A 329 -29.85 21.75 -1.62
C LYS A 329 -29.19 20.44 -2.04
N LEU A 330 -27.94 20.48 -2.51
CA LEU A 330 -27.26 19.33 -3.11
C LEU A 330 -26.92 18.27 -2.06
N VAL A 331 -27.37 17.04 -2.30
CA VAL A 331 -27.03 15.88 -1.48
C VAL A 331 -26.01 15.01 -2.20
N VAL A 332 -24.82 14.85 -1.61
CA VAL A 332 -23.76 14.00 -2.18
C VAL A 332 -24.08 12.52 -1.95
N SER A 333 -24.18 11.76 -3.03
CA SER A 333 -24.34 10.31 -2.99
C SER A 333 -22.97 9.61 -2.93
N HIS A 334 -22.85 8.63 -2.04
CA HIS A 334 -21.64 7.82 -1.87
C HIS A 334 -21.90 6.39 -2.28
N ARG A 335 -20.97 5.81 -3.05
CA ARG A 335 -21.04 4.39 -3.38
C ARG A 335 -20.77 3.56 -2.13
N VAL A 336 -21.80 2.87 -1.66
CA VAL A 336 -21.71 1.94 -0.53
C VAL A 336 -20.92 0.68 -0.93
N ARG A 337 -19.90 0.30 -0.14
CA ARG A 337 -19.03 -0.85 -0.41
C ARG A 337 -19.20 -1.98 0.61
N HIS A 338 -20.28 -2.75 0.47
CA HIS A 338 -20.50 -3.94 1.29
C HIS A 338 -19.81 -5.17 0.69
N LYS A 339 -18.48 -5.17 0.64
CA LYS A 339 -17.75 -6.38 0.23
C LYS A 339 -17.70 -7.36 1.40
N ASN A 340 -18.18 -8.59 1.15
CA ASN A 340 -18.01 -9.71 2.08
C ASN A 340 -16.60 -10.32 2.00
N GLN A 341 -15.80 -9.94 1.00
CA GLN A 341 -14.44 -10.39 0.78
C GLN A 341 -13.45 -9.25 1.06
N GLY A 342 -12.34 -9.58 1.73
CA GLY A 342 -11.26 -8.65 2.07
C GLY A 342 -10.26 -9.33 2.99
N GLN A 343 -9.20 -8.61 3.36
CA GLN A 343 -8.23 -9.09 4.36
C GLN A 343 -8.97 -9.39 5.68
N LEU A 344 -8.65 -10.54 6.28
CA LEU A 344 -9.30 -11.06 7.51
C LEU A 344 -8.47 -10.79 8.75
N HIS A 345 -7.15 -10.80 8.59
CA HIS A 345 -6.15 -10.57 9.62
C HIS A 345 -4.88 -10.05 8.96
N ASN A 346 -4.02 -9.42 9.76
CA ASN A 346 -2.68 -9.02 9.31
C ASN A 346 -1.84 -10.25 8.99
N ASP A 347 -0.83 -10.07 8.15
CA ASP A 347 0.04 -11.17 7.70
C ASP A 347 1.06 -11.59 8.78
N THR A 348 1.30 -10.71 9.76
CA THR A 348 2.23 -10.99 10.85
C THR A 348 1.73 -12.11 11.74
N ALA A 349 2.55 -13.15 11.82
CA ALA A 349 2.38 -14.28 12.72
C ALA A 349 2.80 -13.94 14.15
N TYR A 350 1.93 -14.25 15.12
CA TYR A 350 2.21 -14.12 16.54
C TYR A 350 2.15 -15.49 17.23
N GLY A 351 3.05 -15.69 18.20
CA GLY A 351 2.98 -16.80 19.15
C GLY A 351 2.17 -16.41 20.38
N PHE A 352 1.56 -17.40 21.02
CA PHE A 352 0.90 -17.22 22.32
C PHE A 352 1.91 -17.27 23.46
N VAL A 353 1.65 -16.50 24.52
CA VAL A 353 2.44 -16.54 25.76
C VAL A 353 1.72 -17.40 26.79
N THR A 354 2.32 -18.53 27.17
CA THR A 354 1.76 -19.45 28.17
C THR A 354 1.44 -18.72 29.47
N GLY A 355 0.23 -18.92 30.00
CA GLY A 355 -0.22 -18.32 31.26
C GLY A 355 -0.55 -16.82 31.21
N LYS A 356 -0.47 -16.15 30.05
CA LYS A 356 -0.75 -14.70 29.91
C LYS A 356 -1.74 -14.43 28.77
N PRO A 357 -3.06 -14.59 29.00
CA PRO A 357 -4.07 -14.31 27.98
C PRO A 357 -4.00 -12.86 27.50
N GLY A 358 -4.20 -12.64 26.20
CA GLY A 358 -4.11 -11.31 25.58
C GLY A 358 -2.69 -10.80 25.33
N LYS A 359 -1.65 -11.59 25.64
CA LYS A 359 -0.26 -11.28 25.28
C LYS A 359 0.23 -12.14 24.12
N ALA A 360 0.93 -11.48 23.21
CA ALA A 360 1.45 -12.05 21.97
C ALA A 360 2.97 -11.90 21.93
N VAL A 361 3.67 -12.95 21.46
CA VAL A 361 5.12 -12.89 21.22
C VAL A 361 5.43 -12.90 19.73
N HIS A 362 6.29 -12.00 19.29
CA HIS A 362 6.83 -12.02 17.93
C HIS A 362 8.25 -11.45 17.91
N ARG A 363 8.93 -11.55 16.76
CA ARG A 363 10.28 -10.99 16.58
C ARG A 363 10.20 -9.66 15.86
N ILE A 364 10.93 -8.69 16.38
CA ILE A 364 11.08 -7.36 15.80
C ILE A 364 12.55 -7.13 15.43
N PRO A 365 12.87 -6.60 14.22
CA PRO A 365 14.23 -6.23 13.83
C PRO A 365 14.82 -5.17 14.76
N VAL A 366 16.11 -5.29 15.10
CA VAL A 366 16.80 -4.38 16.03
C VAL A 366 16.79 -2.92 15.55
N GLU A 367 16.77 -2.71 14.23
CA GLU A 367 16.75 -1.40 13.58
C GLU A 367 15.46 -0.62 13.87
N SER A 368 14.38 -1.30 14.29
CA SER A 368 13.10 -0.67 14.57
C SER A 368 12.95 -0.18 16.02
N PHE A 369 13.93 -0.45 16.88
CA PHE A 369 14.00 0.09 18.23
C PHE A 369 14.53 1.52 18.18
N VAL A 370 13.60 2.47 18.06
CA VAL A 370 13.88 3.90 17.90
C VAL A 370 13.60 4.72 19.16
N ASN A 371 13.10 4.09 20.22
CA ASN A 371 12.83 4.72 21.52
C ASN A 371 12.74 3.67 22.65
N ASP A 372 12.84 4.16 23.89
CA ASP A 372 12.83 3.33 25.11
C ASP A 372 11.53 2.54 25.32
N LYS A 373 10.38 3.07 24.85
CA LYS A 373 9.07 2.38 25.00
C LYS A 373 9.06 0.99 24.37
N LYS A 374 9.83 0.78 23.29
CA LYS A 374 9.95 -0.55 22.67
C LYS A 374 10.87 -1.49 23.45
N LEU A 375 11.85 -0.96 24.19
CA LEU A 375 12.72 -1.79 25.03
C LEU A 375 11.91 -2.49 26.13
N ASP A 376 10.91 -1.81 26.71
CA ASP A 376 9.99 -2.40 27.71
C ASP A 376 9.28 -3.68 27.24
N LEU A 377 9.11 -3.83 25.93
CA LEU A 377 8.42 -4.97 25.33
C LEU A 377 9.35 -6.18 25.16
N ILE A 378 10.67 -6.02 25.25
CA ILE A 378 11.64 -7.10 25.04
C ILE A 378 11.37 -8.23 26.02
N ARG A 379 11.14 -9.44 25.51
CA ARG A 379 10.79 -10.62 26.34
C ARG A 379 11.89 -10.99 27.33
N ASP A 380 13.15 -10.84 26.93
CA ASP A 380 14.32 -11.22 27.71
C ASP A 380 14.71 -10.11 28.68
N ASP A 381 14.68 -10.39 29.99
CA ASP A 381 14.90 -9.38 31.02
C ASP A 381 16.37 -8.91 31.09
N TYR A 382 17.33 -9.79 30.80
CA TYR A 382 18.74 -9.43 30.77
C TYR A 382 19.04 -8.48 29.62
N ILE A 383 18.63 -8.86 28.40
CA ILE A 383 18.79 -8.01 27.21
C ILE A 383 18.07 -6.69 27.39
N ARG A 384 16.85 -6.71 27.96
CA ARG A 384 16.09 -5.49 28.25
C ARG A 384 16.87 -4.54 29.15
N LYS A 385 17.39 -5.03 30.28
CA LYS A 385 18.15 -4.22 31.23
C LYS A 385 19.41 -3.64 30.59
N GLN A 386 20.19 -4.47 29.91
CA GLN A 386 21.42 -4.03 29.24
C GLN A 386 21.16 -2.96 28.19
N LEU A 387 20.13 -3.14 27.34
CA LEU A 387 19.76 -2.15 26.34
C LEU A 387 19.29 -0.83 26.98
N LYS A 388 18.53 -0.89 28.07
CA LYS A 388 18.15 0.31 28.82
C LYS A 388 19.35 1.06 29.37
N ASP A 389 20.32 0.34 29.94
CA ASP A 389 21.51 0.95 30.50
C ASP A 389 22.35 1.64 29.41
N VAL A 390 22.60 0.99 28.27
CA VAL A 390 23.41 1.59 27.18
C VAL A 390 22.69 2.69 26.41
N THR A 391 21.36 2.73 26.46
CA THR A 391 20.56 3.77 25.80
C THR A 391 20.12 4.89 26.76
N TYR A 392 20.54 4.84 28.02
CA TYR A 392 20.11 5.80 29.04
C TYR A 392 20.47 7.23 28.64
N GLY A 393 19.48 8.12 28.61
CA GLY A 393 19.65 9.54 28.25
C GLY A 393 19.82 9.81 26.74
N LEU A 394 19.86 8.77 25.89
CA LEU A 394 19.99 8.93 24.44
C LEU A 394 18.63 9.08 23.76
N SER A 395 18.61 9.76 22.61
CA SER A 395 17.41 9.89 21.79
C SER A 395 17.74 9.94 20.29
N GLY A 396 16.73 9.79 19.44
CA GLY A 396 16.90 9.90 17.99
C GLY A 396 17.92 8.91 17.40
N GLN A 397 18.87 9.43 16.63
CA GLN A 397 19.87 8.63 15.94
C GLN A 397 20.89 7.99 16.89
N GLU A 398 21.34 8.73 17.92
CA GLU A 398 22.29 8.23 18.92
C GLU A 398 21.74 7.01 19.68
N PHE A 399 20.44 7.04 20.02
CA PHE A 399 19.74 5.89 20.61
C PHE A 399 19.79 4.68 19.69
N LYS A 400 19.46 4.88 18.41
CA LYS A 400 19.42 3.80 17.41
C LYS A 400 20.80 3.18 17.22
N GLU A 401 21.84 4.00 17.13
CA GLU A 401 23.22 3.54 17.00
C GLU A 401 23.68 2.78 18.25
N ALA A 402 23.34 3.24 19.45
CA ALA A 402 23.64 2.53 20.69
C ALA A 402 23.03 1.11 20.72
N VAL A 403 21.76 0.97 20.32
CA VAL A 403 21.10 -0.35 20.21
C VAL A 403 21.82 -1.25 19.21
N LEU A 404 22.13 -0.73 18.00
CA LEU A 404 22.82 -1.50 16.94
C LEU A 404 24.24 -1.90 17.34
N ASN A 405 24.98 -0.99 17.96
CA ASN A 405 26.34 -1.24 18.43
C ASN A 405 26.37 -2.27 19.55
N TRP A 406 25.45 -2.19 20.50
CA TRP A 406 25.34 -3.21 21.54
C TRP A 406 24.97 -4.55 20.91
N CYS A 407 23.92 -4.61 20.08
CA CYS A 407 23.46 -5.85 19.45
C CYS A 407 24.51 -6.51 18.53
N SER A 408 25.43 -5.74 17.95
CA SER A 408 26.49 -6.26 17.08
C SER A 408 27.69 -6.84 17.84
N LYS A 409 27.88 -6.49 19.12
CA LYS A 409 29.05 -6.85 19.93
C LYS A 409 28.73 -7.82 21.08
N GLN A 410 27.71 -8.66 20.91
CA GLN A 410 27.35 -9.63 21.94
C GLN A 410 28.21 -10.88 21.84
N TYR A 411 28.91 -11.22 22.93
CA TYR A 411 29.53 -12.52 23.11
C TYR A 411 28.42 -13.54 23.35
N CYS A 412 28.33 -14.56 22.50
CA CYS A 412 27.48 -15.70 22.80
C CYS A 412 28.25 -16.99 22.60
N GLU A 413 28.17 -17.85 23.60
CA GLU A 413 28.57 -19.24 23.45
C GLU A 413 27.60 -19.92 22.48
N ILE A 414 28.13 -20.42 21.36
CA ILE A 414 27.36 -21.28 20.47
C ILE A 414 27.21 -22.63 21.17
N LYS A 415 26.03 -22.90 21.71
CA LYS A 415 25.71 -24.18 22.39
C LYS A 415 25.28 -25.29 21.45
N SER A 416 24.91 -24.95 20.22
CA SER A 416 24.42 -25.91 19.23
C SER A 416 24.40 -25.34 17.83
N LEU A 417 24.57 -26.21 16.83
CA LEU A 417 24.62 -25.87 15.42
C LEU A 417 23.56 -26.63 14.62
N ARG A 418 23.11 -26.04 13.51
CA ARG A 418 22.20 -26.69 12.58
C ARG A 418 22.99 -27.49 11.56
N ILE A 419 22.65 -28.77 11.44
CA ILE A 419 23.19 -29.67 10.43
C ILE A 419 22.09 -30.14 9.48
N SER A 420 22.48 -30.46 8.24
CA SER A 420 21.57 -30.98 7.21
C SER A 420 20.92 -32.28 7.67
N VAL A 421 19.63 -32.46 7.36
CA VAL A 421 18.93 -33.73 7.62
C VAL A 421 19.57 -34.91 6.86
N GLU A 422 20.25 -34.64 5.75
CA GLU A 422 20.98 -35.66 4.97
C GLU A 422 22.18 -36.26 5.72
N GLY A 423 22.63 -35.58 6.78
CA GLY A 423 23.77 -35.99 7.60
C GLY A 423 23.44 -37.04 8.66
N PHE A 424 22.16 -37.26 8.96
CA PHE A 424 21.70 -38.26 9.92
C PHE A 424 21.55 -39.61 9.21
N VAL A 425 22.59 -40.44 9.29
CA VAL A 425 22.70 -41.70 8.56
C VAL A 425 22.74 -42.93 9.47
N ASP A 426 22.72 -42.71 10.79
CA ASP A 426 22.76 -43.76 11.80
C ASP A 426 22.12 -43.26 13.11
N ASP A 427 21.80 -44.20 14.01
CA ASP A 427 21.18 -43.91 15.31
C ASP A 427 22.05 -43.05 16.23
N LYS A 428 23.38 -43.19 16.14
CA LYS A 428 24.30 -42.39 16.98
C LYS A 428 24.15 -40.91 16.67
N LYS A 429 23.95 -40.55 15.39
CA LYS A 429 23.70 -39.18 14.98
C LYS A 429 22.31 -38.70 15.39
N LEU A 430 21.29 -39.57 15.38
CA LEU A 430 19.96 -39.20 15.90
C LEU A 430 20.01 -38.83 17.39
N ASP A 431 20.84 -39.51 18.18
CA ASP A 431 21.01 -39.21 19.62
C ASP A 431 21.55 -37.81 19.91
N LEU A 432 22.18 -37.16 18.93
CA LEU A 432 22.67 -35.80 19.03
C LEU A 432 21.57 -34.73 18.86
N ILE A 433 20.35 -35.08 18.44
CA ILE A 433 19.31 -34.08 18.13
C ILE A 433 18.81 -33.39 19.39
N CYS A 434 18.96 -32.07 19.50
CA CYS A 434 18.56 -31.31 20.71
C CYS A 434 17.06 -31.35 21.04
N ASP A 435 16.19 -31.61 20.08
CA ASP A 435 14.74 -31.66 20.29
C ASP A 435 14.30 -33.10 20.59
N ASP A 436 13.97 -33.37 21.85
CA ASP A 436 13.63 -34.73 22.31
C ASP A 436 12.41 -35.32 21.60
N ASN A 437 11.42 -34.49 21.25
CA ASN A 437 10.21 -34.96 20.59
C ASN A 437 10.52 -35.39 19.14
N ILE A 438 11.29 -34.57 18.42
CA ILE A 438 11.76 -34.92 17.08
C ILE A 438 12.67 -36.15 17.14
N ARG A 439 13.57 -36.23 18.13
CA ARG A 439 14.47 -37.38 18.31
C ARG A 439 13.71 -38.69 18.48
N VAL A 440 12.72 -38.72 19.38
CA VAL A 440 11.89 -39.91 19.62
C VAL A 440 11.11 -40.30 18.38
N GLN A 441 10.50 -39.33 17.69
CA GLN A 441 9.74 -39.59 16.46
C GLN A 441 10.62 -40.11 15.33
N LEU A 442 11.84 -39.60 15.20
CA LEU A 442 12.78 -40.08 14.19
C LEU A 442 13.27 -41.50 14.50
N LYS A 443 13.53 -41.83 15.76
CA LYS A 443 13.87 -43.21 16.18
C LYS A 443 12.74 -44.20 15.89
N ASP A 444 11.50 -43.80 16.15
CA ASP A 444 10.33 -44.65 15.87
C ASP A 444 10.18 -44.96 14.37
N VAL A 445 10.38 -43.97 13.49
CA VAL A 445 10.26 -44.19 12.03
C VAL A 445 11.50 -44.84 11.40
N THR A 446 12.61 -44.93 12.12
CA THR A 446 13.85 -45.55 11.64
C THR A 446 14.14 -46.91 12.26
N ASP A 447 13.29 -47.38 13.18
CA ASP A 447 13.47 -48.65 13.89
C ASP A 447 13.62 -49.84 12.94
N GLY A 448 14.68 -50.63 13.14
CA GLY A 448 15.02 -51.80 12.31
C GLY A 448 15.50 -51.49 10.88
N LEU A 449 15.62 -50.23 10.47
CA LEU A 449 16.10 -49.84 9.14
C LEU A 449 17.62 -49.63 9.12
N LEU A 450 18.26 -49.90 7.98
CA LEU A 450 19.70 -49.72 7.79
C LEU A 450 20.00 -49.08 6.43
N GLY A 451 21.17 -48.44 6.31
CA GLY A 451 21.70 -47.95 5.04
C GLY A 451 20.78 -46.93 4.36
N GLN A 452 20.41 -47.19 3.10
CA GLN A 452 19.62 -46.26 2.30
C GLN A 452 18.18 -46.11 2.79
N ASP A 453 17.56 -47.20 3.23
CA ASP A 453 16.18 -47.19 3.74
C ASP A 453 16.05 -46.34 5.01
N PHE A 454 17.07 -46.38 5.88
CA PHE A 454 17.17 -45.52 7.06
C PHE A 454 17.19 -44.03 6.67
N LYS A 455 18.04 -43.67 5.69
CA LYS A 455 18.17 -42.29 5.22
C LYS A 455 16.89 -41.79 4.55
N GLU A 456 16.26 -42.62 3.72
CA GLU A 456 15.01 -42.27 3.05
C GLU A 456 13.84 -42.08 4.03
N ALA A 457 13.77 -42.90 5.09
CA ALA A 457 12.77 -42.75 6.14
C ALA A 457 12.84 -41.37 6.82
N ILE A 458 14.05 -40.92 7.17
CA ILE A 458 14.29 -39.60 7.77
C ILE A 458 13.86 -38.48 6.81
N LEU A 459 14.34 -38.52 5.56
CA LEU A 459 14.03 -37.48 4.56
C LEU A 459 12.53 -37.39 4.27
N ASN A 460 11.87 -38.54 4.12
CA ASN A 460 10.43 -38.62 3.90
C ASN A 460 9.66 -38.06 5.09
N TRP A 461 10.02 -38.47 6.31
CA TRP A 461 9.38 -37.97 7.52
C TRP A 461 9.55 -36.45 7.68
N CYS A 462 10.75 -35.93 7.46
CA CYS A 462 11.04 -34.49 7.52
C CYS A 462 10.28 -33.69 6.44
N SER A 463 10.10 -34.25 5.25
CA SER A 463 9.35 -33.63 4.14
C SER A 463 7.85 -33.49 4.42
N LYS A 464 7.31 -34.36 5.28
CA LYS A 464 5.88 -34.39 5.64
C LYS A 464 5.53 -33.44 6.79
N GLN A 465 6.51 -32.83 7.44
CA GLN A 465 6.28 -31.87 8.52
C GLN A 465 5.82 -30.52 7.98
N TYR A 466 5.04 -29.79 8.77
CA TYR A 466 4.64 -28.42 8.44
C TYR A 466 5.08 -27.45 9.55
N PRO A 467 6.10 -26.59 9.30
CA PRO A 467 6.86 -26.46 8.05
C PRO A 467 7.82 -27.63 7.80
N VAL A 468 8.20 -27.83 6.53
CA VAL A 468 9.17 -28.85 6.09
C VAL A 468 10.48 -28.67 6.84
N ILE A 469 10.99 -29.75 7.42
CA ILE A 469 12.25 -29.74 8.17
C ILE A 469 13.40 -30.04 7.19
N LYS A 470 14.35 -29.11 7.06
CA LYS A 470 15.56 -29.29 6.21
C LYS A 470 16.86 -29.41 7.01
N SER A 471 16.81 -29.12 8.30
CA SER A 471 17.98 -29.10 9.18
C SER A 471 17.55 -29.33 10.61
N LEU A 472 18.37 -30.04 11.39
CA LEU A 472 18.16 -30.27 12.81
C LEU A 472 19.32 -29.69 13.62
N ARG A 473 19.08 -29.42 14.90
CA ARG A 473 20.06 -28.80 15.79
C ARG A 473 20.73 -29.89 16.63
N ILE A 474 22.06 -29.88 16.66
CA ILE A 474 22.88 -30.76 17.51
C ILE A 474 23.73 -29.91 18.47
N PRO A 475 24.03 -30.39 19.69
CA PRO A 475 24.93 -29.70 20.62
C PRO A 475 26.34 -29.61 20.04
N VAL A 476 27.09 -28.57 20.39
CA VAL A 476 28.48 -28.42 19.90
C VAL A 476 29.39 -29.53 20.43
N GLU A 477 29.07 -30.07 21.60
CA GLU A 477 29.72 -31.21 22.23
C GLU A 477 29.60 -32.49 21.39
N GLY A 478 28.57 -32.56 20.53
CA GLY A 478 28.33 -33.66 19.59
C GLY A 478 29.10 -33.54 18.26
N ILE A 479 29.92 -32.50 18.07
CA ILE A 479 30.75 -32.32 16.88
C ILE A 479 32.12 -32.95 17.16
N GLU A 480 32.23 -34.24 16.87
CA GLU A 480 33.38 -35.05 17.30
C GLU A 480 34.44 -35.26 16.21
N ASN A 481 34.11 -34.97 14.94
CA ASN A 481 35.03 -35.16 13.83
C ASN A 481 34.76 -34.19 12.66
N ALA A 482 35.67 -34.17 11.69
CA ALA A 482 35.60 -33.29 10.52
C ALA A 482 34.40 -33.57 9.61
N GLU A 483 33.89 -34.81 9.56
CA GLU A 483 32.73 -35.16 8.72
C GLU A 483 31.47 -34.41 9.14
N ILE A 484 31.28 -34.18 10.45
CA ILE A 484 30.14 -33.40 10.96
C ILE A 484 30.24 -31.93 10.52
N LEU A 485 31.45 -31.39 10.35
CA LEU A 485 31.62 -30.01 9.89
C LEU A 485 31.01 -29.81 8.51
N ASP A 486 31.15 -30.76 7.59
CA ASP A 486 30.60 -30.69 6.24
C ASP A 486 29.07 -30.61 6.21
N LEU A 487 28.42 -31.06 7.27
CA LEU A 487 26.97 -31.07 7.42
C LEU A 487 26.41 -29.77 8.00
N ILE A 488 27.26 -28.88 8.55
CA ILE A 488 26.83 -27.61 9.16
C ILE A 488 26.22 -26.70 8.10
N CYS A 489 24.96 -26.30 8.24
CA CYS A 489 24.25 -25.54 7.21
C CYS A 489 24.78 -24.11 6.99
N ASP A 490 25.48 -23.52 7.95
CA ASP A 490 26.04 -22.18 7.85
C ASP A 490 27.45 -22.24 7.25
N ASP A 491 27.61 -21.76 6.01
CA ASP A 491 28.87 -21.87 5.26
C ASP A 491 30.02 -21.07 5.91
N ASN A 492 29.72 -19.94 6.57
CA ASN A 492 30.75 -19.14 7.23
C ASN A 492 31.25 -19.83 8.50
N ILE A 493 30.33 -20.31 9.34
CA ILE A 493 30.70 -21.11 10.53
C ILE A 493 31.45 -22.37 10.11
N ARG A 494 30.98 -23.07 9.07
CA ARG A 494 31.64 -24.25 8.52
C ARG A 494 33.08 -23.95 8.10
N GLY A 495 33.29 -22.88 7.32
CA GLY A 495 34.62 -22.48 6.86
C GLY A 495 35.56 -22.13 8.01
N GLN A 496 35.08 -21.37 8.99
CA GLN A 496 35.87 -20.95 10.15
C GLN A 496 36.24 -22.15 11.04
N LEU A 497 35.29 -23.05 11.31
CA LEU A 497 35.55 -24.28 12.07
C LEU A 497 36.56 -25.18 11.36
N LYS A 498 36.49 -25.31 10.03
CA LYS A 498 37.49 -26.08 9.25
C LYS A 498 38.89 -25.50 9.37
N VAL A 499 39.03 -24.18 9.41
CA VAL A 499 40.34 -23.52 9.57
C VAL A 499 40.92 -23.79 10.96
N VAL A 500 40.13 -23.59 12.02
CA VAL A 500 40.63 -23.73 13.40
C VAL A 500 40.84 -25.19 13.81
N THR A 501 40.21 -26.13 13.12
CA THR A 501 40.37 -27.57 13.34
C THR A 501 41.32 -28.24 12.35
N TYR A 502 41.96 -27.47 11.45
CA TYR A 502 42.80 -28.01 10.40
C TYR A 502 43.98 -28.82 10.97
N GLY A 503 44.09 -30.09 10.58
CA GLY A 503 45.16 -30.99 11.03
C GLY A 503 44.99 -31.55 12.45
N LEU A 504 43.90 -31.20 13.16
CA LEU A 504 43.59 -31.71 14.50
C LEU A 504 42.71 -32.96 14.43
N SER A 505 42.83 -33.84 15.42
CA SER A 505 41.97 -35.02 15.55
C SER A 505 41.71 -35.38 17.01
N GLY A 506 40.68 -36.18 17.27
CA GLY A 506 40.38 -36.68 18.62
C GLY A 506 40.12 -35.56 19.65
N PRO A 507 40.71 -35.62 20.85
CA PRO A 507 40.49 -34.63 21.91
C PRO A 507 40.85 -33.19 21.50
N GLU A 508 41.95 -33.01 20.75
CA GLU A 508 42.44 -31.69 20.32
C GLU A 508 41.45 -31.02 19.34
N PHE A 509 40.83 -31.81 18.46
CA PHE A 509 39.77 -31.34 17.57
C PHE A 509 38.56 -30.85 18.39
N LYS A 510 38.10 -31.67 19.34
CA LYS A 510 36.92 -31.36 20.17
C LYS A 510 37.16 -30.10 21.00
N GLU A 511 38.35 -29.95 21.58
CA GLU A 511 38.73 -28.77 22.33
C GLU A 511 38.77 -27.51 21.44
N ALA A 512 39.32 -27.61 20.23
CA ALA A 512 39.34 -26.50 19.28
C ALA A 512 37.93 -26.03 18.87
N VAL A 513 37.00 -26.97 18.63
CA VAL A 513 35.59 -26.64 18.35
C VAL A 513 34.95 -25.92 19.52
N LEU A 514 35.08 -26.44 20.76
CA LEU A 514 34.50 -25.83 21.96
C LEU A 514 35.10 -24.44 22.26
N ASN A 515 36.43 -24.31 22.16
CA ASN A 515 37.12 -23.03 22.36
C ASN A 515 36.71 -21.99 21.31
N TRP A 516 36.52 -22.41 20.06
CA TRP A 516 36.02 -21.51 19.03
C TRP A 516 34.56 -21.12 19.31
N CYS A 517 33.67 -22.09 19.54
CA CYS A 517 32.25 -21.85 19.79
C CYS A 517 31.97 -20.99 21.03
N SER A 518 32.83 -21.03 22.05
CA SER A 518 32.72 -20.19 23.26
C SER A 518 33.14 -18.73 23.06
N LYS A 519 33.85 -18.41 21.97
CA LYS A 519 34.45 -17.08 21.70
C LYS A 519 33.83 -16.37 20.49
N GLN A 520 32.58 -16.69 20.15
CA GLN A 520 31.92 -16.10 18.98
C GLN A 520 31.15 -14.82 19.30
N TYR A 521 31.32 -13.82 18.43
CA TYR A 521 30.46 -12.65 18.39
C TYR A 521 29.22 -12.99 17.57
N TYR A 522 28.05 -12.87 18.18
CA TYR A 522 26.80 -13.01 17.47
C TYR A 522 26.10 -11.67 17.38
N THR A 523 25.87 -11.22 16.14
CA THR A 523 25.05 -10.05 15.88
C THR A 523 23.57 -10.40 16.08
N ILE A 524 22.95 -9.81 17.10
CA ILE A 524 21.51 -9.90 17.30
C ILE A 524 20.81 -9.09 16.20
N LYS A 525 20.16 -9.77 15.25
CA LYS A 525 19.39 -9.13 14.16
C LYS A 525 17.94 -8.83 14.54
N SER A 526 17.38 -9.56 15.51
CA SER A 526 16.01 -9.36 15.96
C SER A 526 15.80 -9.81 17.40
N LEU A 527 14.92 -9.11 18.10
CA LEU A 527 14.57 -9.39 19.49
C LEU A 527 13.13 -9.90 19.58
N ARG A 528 12.88 -10.84 20.49
CA ARG A 528 11.51 -11.28 20.81
C ARG A 528 10.88 -10.23 21.72
N VAL A 529 9.71 -9.75 21.35
CA VAL A 529 8.92 -8.82 22.17
C VAL A 529 7.60 -9.45 22.60
N ILE A 530 7.06 -9.00 23.73
CA ILE A 530 5.73 -9.35 24.23
C ILE A 530 4.86 -8.09 24.17
N GLU A 531 3.76 -8.17 23.42
CA GLU A 531 2.79 -7.08 23.28
C GLU A 531 1.41 -7.52 23.73
N SER A 532 0.63 -6.57 24.25
CA SER A 532 -0.78 -6.78 24.58
C SER A 532 -1.63 -6.64 23.30
N ILE A 533 -1.94 -7.75 22.65
CA ILE A 533 -2.67 -7.81 21.38
C ILE A 533 -3.75 -8.89 21.44
N SER A 534 -4.97 -8.54 21.01
CA SER A 534 -6.02 -9.53 20.75
C SER A 534 -5.73 -10.24 19.43
N LEU A 535 -5.55 -11.56 19.49
CA LEU A 535 -5.24 -12.41 18.35
C LEU A 535 -6.42 -13.31 17.98
N ILE A 536 -6.59 -13.53 16.69
CA ILE A 536 -7.34 -14.67 16.14
C ILE A 536 -6.45 -15.90 16.27
N ALA A 537 -6.91 -16.92 17.00
CA ALA A 537 -6.19 -18.17 17.16
C ALA A 537 -6.51 -19.13 16.02
N ILE A 538 -5.48 -19.55 15.29
CA ILE A 538 -5.55 -20.69 14.37
C ILE A 538 -5.25 -21.95 15.16
N LYS A 539 -6.17 -22.90 15.06
CA LYS A 539 -6.18 -24.14 15.81
C LYS A 539 -5.77 -25.29 14.91
N ASP A 540 -5.08 -26.27 15.50
CA ASP A 540 -4.82 -27.54 14.84
C ASP A 540 -6.07 -28.43 14.81
N LYS A 541 -5.93 -29.65 14.26
CA LYS A 541 -7.00 -30.66 14.20
C LYS A 541 -7.56 -31.07 15.57
N ASN A 542 -6.77 -30.91 16.63
CA ASN A 542 -7.14 -31.24 18.01
C ASN A 542 -7.76 -30.02 18.74
N GLY A 543 -7.87 -28.87 18.07
CA GLY A 543 -8.42 -27.64 18.64
C GLY A 543 -7.40 -26.80 19.43
N ALA A 544 -6.13 -27.20 19.48
CA ALA A 544 -5.09 -26.47 20.19
C ALA A 544 -4.57 -25.28 19.35
N PRO A 545 -4.49 -24.07 19.93
CA PRO A 545 -4.02 -22.90 19.20
C PRO A 545 -2.50 -22.96 18.98
N TYR A 546 -2.06 -22.99 17.71
CA TYR A 546 -0.63 -23.04 17.38
C TYR A 546 -0.08 -21.72 16.82
N LYS A 547 -0.97 -20.84 16.32
CA LYS A 547 -0.58 -19.56 15.72
C LYS A 547 -1.66 -18.51 15.91
N GLY A 548 -1.26 -17.27 16.13
CA GLY A 548 -2.19 -16.14 16.26
C GLY A 548 -1.95 -15.08 15.20
N TYR A 549 -3.03 -14.44 14.73
CA TYR A 549 -2.95 -13.28 13.83
C TYR A 549 -3.76 -12.12 14.39
N LYS A 550 -3.25 -10.91 14.22
CA LYS A 550 -4.01 -9.70 14.59
C LYS A 550 -5.19 -9.55 13.61
N PRO A 551 -6.43 -9.40 14.08
CA PRO A 551 -7.59 -9.23 13.20
C PRO A 551 -7.45 -7.97 12.35
N ASP A 552 -8.00 -8.03 11.14
CA ASP A 552 -8.08 -6.90 10.23
C ASP A 552 -9.51 -6.70 9.72
N GLY A 553 -9.93 -5.44 9.72
CA GLY A 553 -11.23 -5.02 9.23
C GLY A 553 -12.44 -5.49 10.05
N ASN A 554 -13.45 -4.62 10.10
CA ASN A 554 -14.77 -4.95 10.64
C ASN A 554 -15.73 -5.26 9.48
N ALA A 555 -16.57 -6.29 9.63
CA ALA A 555 -17.61 -6.59 8.67
C ALA A 555 -18.81 -5.65 8.88
N TYR A 556 -19.24 -5.51 10.12
CA TYR A 556 -20.36 -4.66 10.52
C TYR A 556 -20.37 -4.42 12.04
N MET A 557 -21.23 -3.51 12.49
CA MET A 557 -21.66 -3.35 13.88
C MET A 557 -23.16 -3.64 13.94
N ASP A 558 -23.57 -4.58 14.77
CA ASP A 558 -24.99 -4.76 15.11
C ASP A 558 -25.35 -3.81 16.26
N ILE A 559 -26.44 -3.06 16.09
CA ILE A 559 -27.04 -2.24 17.15
C ILE A 559 -28.29 -2.95 17.66
N PHE A 560 -28.39 -3.11 18.97
CA PHE A 560 -29.48 -3.82 19.65
C PHE A 560 -29.80 -3.11 20.98
N PRO A 561 -31.04 -3.19 21.50
CA PRO A 561 -31.34 -2.63 22.80
C PRO A 561 -30.76 -3.51 23.92
N ASP A 562 -30.45 -2.96 25.09
CA ASP A 562 -30.29 -3.76 26.31
C ASP A 562 -31.64 -3.99 27.01
N ASP A 563 -31.61 -4.58 28.19
CA ASP A 563 -32.82 -4.92 28.97
C ASP A 563 -33.59 -3.66 29.44
N LYS A 564 -32.96 -2.48 29.40
CA LYS A 564 -33.58 -1.17 29.69
C LYS A 564 -33.96 -0.41 28.41
N GLY A 565 -33.84 -1.05 27.24
CA GLY A 565 -34.12 -0.44 25.95
C GLY A 565 -33.03 0.52 25.45
N LYS A 566 -31.89 0.65 26.13
CA LYS A 566 -30.79 1.53 25.71
C LYS A 566 -29.98 0.83 24.61
N TRP A 567 -29.68 1.54 23.54
CA TRP A 567 -28.92 0.95 22.43
C TRP A 567 -27.48 0.62 22.82
N GLN A 568 -27.09 -0.61 22.53
CA GLN A 568 -25.75 -1.17 22.61
C GLN A 568 -25.25 -1.54 21.21
N GLY A 569 -23.94 -1.72 21.07
CA GLY A 569 -23.33 -2.05 19.78
C GLY A 569 -22.24 -3.09 19.92
N GLU A 570 -22.33 -4.15 19.12
CA GLU A 570 -21.30 -5.18 19.00
C GLU A 570 -20.67 -5.11 17.61
N VAL A 571 -19.35 -4.97 17.56
CA VAL A 571 -18.59 -4.98 16.31
C VAL A 571 -18.23 -6.41 15.96
N VAL A 572 -18.62 -6.84 14.76
CA VAL A 572 -18.27 -8.14 14.21
C VAL A 572 -17.11 -7.99 13.23
N ARG A 573 -16.04 -8.76 13.47
CA ARG A 573 -14.83 -8.75 12.63
C ARG A 573 -15.11 -9.49 11.32
N ARG A 574 -14.38 -9.16 10.27
CA ARG A 574 -14.53 -9.85 8.98
C ARG A 574 -14.19 -11.33 9.07
N PHE A 575 -13.15 -11.68 9.84
CA PHE A 575 -12.80 -13.07 10.12
C PHE A 575 -13.99 -13.85 10.72
N ASP A 576 -14.62 -13.30 11.77
CA ASP A 576 -15.73 -13.96 12.46
C ASP A 576 -16.95 -14.10 11.54
N ALA A 577 -17.33 -13.04 10.84
CA ALA A 577 -18.45 -13.05 9.89
C ALA A 577 -18.23 -14.01 8.70
N SER A 578 -16.99 -14.40 8.40
CA SER A 578 -16.68 -15.36 7.32
C SER A 578 -16.95 -16.81 7.72
N ASN A 579 -17.07 -17.10 9.02
CA ASN A 579 -17.43 -18.42 9.52
C ASN A 579 -18.97 -18.59 9.49
N PRO A 580 -19.52 -19.54 8.70
CA PRO A 580 -20.97 -19.75 8.61
C PRO A 580 -21.65 -20.09 9.93
N LYS A 581 -20.90 -20.61 10.92
CA LYS A 581 -21.41 -20.97 12.25
C LYS A 581 -21.29 -19.85 13.28
N PHE A 582 -20.74 -18.69 12.90
CA PHE A 582 -20.53 -17.59 13.83
C PHE A 582 -21.87 -16.94 14.22
N ILE A 583 -22.06 -16.76 15.53
CA ILE A 583 -23.20 -16.04 16.11
C ILE A 583 -22.62 -14.93 16.99
N PRO A 584 -23.01 -13.65 16.82
CA PRO A 584 -22.58 -12.56 17.69
C PRO A 584 -22.90 -12.82 19.17
N GLU A 585 -22.05 -12.34 20.08
CA GLU A 585 -22.17 -12.56 21.53
C GLU A 585 -23.52 -12.10 22.06
N TRP A 586 -24.00 -10.94 21.61
CA TRP A 586 -25.29 -10.37 22.02
C TRP A 586 -26.47 -11.29 21.68
N ARG A 587 -26.39 -11.98 20.54
CA ARG A 587 -27.44 -12.88 20.06
C ARG A 587 -27.37 -14.24 20.76
N GLN A 588 -26.17 -14.71 21.14
CA GLN A 588 -26.02 -15.88 21.99
C GLN A 588 -26.59 -15.62 23.38
N ALA A 589 -26.28 -14.47 23.97
CA ALA A 589 -26.76 -14.08 25.28
C ALA A 589 -28.27 -13.78 25.29
N ARG A 590 -28.81 -13.24 24.19
CA ARG A 590 -30.22 -12.82 24.08
C ARG A 590 -30.86 -13.24 22.75
N PRO A 591 -31.20 -14.52 22.55
CA PRO A 591 -31.70 -15.03 21.26
C PRO A 591 -33.02 -14.41 20.80
N ALA A 592 -33.89 -14.03 21.74
CA ALA A 592 -35.21 -13.44 21.45
C ALA A 592 -35.14 -11.93 21.11
N GLN A 593 -34.01 -11.27 21.37
CA GLN A 593 -33.90 -9.83 21.19
C GLN A 593 -33.73 -9.46 19.72
N LYS A 594 -34.48 -8.45 19.27
CA LYS A 594 -34.42 -7.97 17.89
C LYS A 594 -33.28 -6.96 17.73
N ARG A 595 -32.53 -7.12 16.64
CA ARG A 595 -31.55 -6.12 16.18
C ARG A 595 -32.30 -4.87 15.72
N ILE A 596 -31.84 -3.69 16.14
CA ILE A 596 -32.36 -2.39 15.68
C ILE A 596 -31.89 -2.13 14.26
N MET A 597 -30.57 -2.17 14.03
CA MET A 597 -29.97 -1.98 12.72
C MET A 597 -28.59 -2.63 12.65
N GLN A 598 -28.10 -2.83 11.43
CA GLN A 598 -26.73 -3.26 11.17
C GLN A 598 -26.01 -2.15 10.39
N LEU A 599 -24.90 -1.67 10.94
CA LEU A 599 -24.06 -0.64 10.34
C LEU A 599 -22.81 -1.24 9.70
N ARG A 600 -22.47 -0.74 8.53
CA ARG A 600 -21.25 -1.04 7.79
C ARG A 600 -20.55 0.27 7.42
N ILE A 601 -19.27 0.21 7.10
CA ILE A 601 -18.54 1.35 6.53
C ILE A 601 -19.26 1.79 5.24
N ASP A 602 -19.30 3.09 5.01
CA ASP A 602 -20.02 3.79 3.93
C ASP A 602 -21.56 3.80 4.06
N ASP A 603 -22.15 3.17 5.10
CA ASP A 603 -23.57 3.38 5.39
C ASP A 603 -23.84 4.84 5.75
N ILE A 604 -25.05 5.32 5.44
CA ILE A 604 -25.48 6.68 5.71
C ILE A 604 -26.54 6.68 6.81
N LEU A 605 -26.35 7.55 7.80
CA LEU A 605 -27.28 7.79 8.89
C LEU A 605 -27.91 9.15 8.72
N LYS A 606 -29.24 9.22 8.86
CA LYS A 606 -29.95 10.45 9.19
C LYS A 606 -30.00 10.53 10.71
N ILE A 607 -29.60 11.67 11.26
CA ILE A 607 -29.76 11.99 12.69
C ILE A 607 -30.59 13.28 12.83
N GLU A 608 -31.31 13.40 13.93
CA GLU A 608 -32.13 14.56 14.24
C GLU A 608 -31.58 15.27 15.48
N GLU A 609 -31.24 16.56 15.33
CA GLU A 609 -30.75 17.42 16.40
C GLU A 609 -31.49 18.75 16.37
N GLN A 610 -32.16 19.12 17.46
CA GLN A 610 -32.94 20.36 17.58
C GLN A 610 -33.97 20.58 16.45
N GLY A 611 -34.54 19.50 15.91
CA GLY A 611 -35.51 19.56 14.82
C GLY A 611 -34.89 19.57 13.40
N ASN A 612 -33.57 19.69 13.29
CA ASN A 612 -32.85 19.64 12.01
C ASN A 612 -32.33 18.22 11.74
N ALA A 613 -32.62 17.72 10.53
CA ALA A 613 -32.10 16.46 10.05
C ALA A 613 -30.72 16.67 9.40
N THR A 614 -29.72 15.91 9.83
CA THR A 614 -28.39 15.89 9.20
C THR A 614 -28.04 14.48 8.74
N PHE A 615 -27.24 14.40 7.67
CA PHE A 615 -26.84 13.13 7.06
C PHE A 615 -25.34 12.92 7.22
N LEU A 616 -24.97 11.76 7.75
CA LEU A 616 -23.59 11.43 8.07
C LEU A 616 -23.23 10.05 7.51
N ARG A 617 -22.04 9.94 6.94
CA ARG A 617 -21.47 8.67 6.45
C ARG A 617 -20.63 8.00 7.53
N VAL A 618 -20.82 6.69 7.71
CA VAL A 618 -20.01 5.84 8.59
C VAL A 618 -18.61 5.67 8.01
N GLN A 619 -17.59 6.18 8.72
CA GLN A 619 -16.18 6.09 8.33
C GLN A 619 -15.49 4.90 9.00
N ARG A 620 -15.77 4.68 10.29
CA ARG A 620 -15.13 3.64 11.08
C ARG A 620 -16.07 3.15 12.18
N LEU A 621 -15.95 1.86 12.49
CA LEU A 621 -16.66 1.19 13.56
C LEU A 621 -15.63 0.68 14.57
N SER A 622 -15.85 0.98 15.86
CA SER A 622 -15.01 0.51 16.97
C SER A 622 -15.90 0.09 18.14
N LYS A 623 -15.34 -0.60 19.14
CA LYS A 623 -16.12 -1.03 20.31
C LYS A 623 -16.82 0.17 20.97
N GLY A 624 -18.16 0.18 20.94
CA GLY A 624 -19.00 1.23 21.51
C GLY A 624 -18.99 2.59 20.79
N ILE A 625 -18.30 2.72 19.65
CA ILE A 625 -18.12 4.00 18.95
C ILE A 625 -18.36 3.83 17.44
N VAL A 626 -19.20 4.71 16.89
CA VAL A 626 -19.40 4.92 15.45
C VAL A 626 -18.77 6.25 15.08
N VAL A 627 -17.85 6.23 14.12
CA VAL A 627 -17.16 7.41 13.60
C VAL A 627 -17.85 7.84 12.32
N LEU A 628 -18.23 9.11 12.25
CA LEU A 628 -19.11 9.69 11.25
C LEU A 628 -18.47 10.93 10.63
N ALA A 629 -18.77 11.21 9.37
CA ALA A 629 -18.45 12.47 8.72
C ALA A 629 -19.62 12.98 7.86
N PRO A 630 -19.78 14.31 7.69
CA PRO A 630 -20.74 14.88 6.75
C PRO A 630 -20.53 14.40 5.31
N LEU A 631 -21.60 14.39 4.52
CA LEU A 631 -21.59 13.81 3.16
C LEU A 631 -20.77 14.61 2.15
N ASN A 632 -20.66 15.92 2.34
CA ASN A 632 -19.94 16.83 1.45
C ASN A 632 -18.42 16.81 1.66
N GLU A 633 -17.94 16.28 2.79
CA GLU A 633 -16.53 16.35 3.18
C GLU A 633 -15.66 15.36 2.39
N ALA A 634 -14.53 15.86 1.89
CA ALA A 634 -13.51 15.12 1.17
C ALA A 634 -12.25 14.93 2.04
N ASN A 635 -11.48 13.88 1.76
CA ASN A 635 -10.17 13.64 2.38
C ASN A 635 -10.18 13.61 3.93
N VAL A 636 -11.31 13.23 4.52
CA VAL A 636 -11.59 13.31 5.96
C VAL A 636 -10.53 12.67 6.86
N ASP A 637 -9.93 11.54 6.45
CA ASP A 637 -8.86 10.88 7.22
C ASP A 637 -7.55 11.67 7.25
N ALA A 638 -7.21 12.36 6.15
CA ALA A 638 -6.02 13.19 6.09
C ALA A 638 -6.22 14.49 6.87
N ARG A 639 -7.40 15.09 6.73
CA ARG A 639 -7.78 16.33 7.41
C ARG A 639 -7.86 16.16 8.93
N ASN A 640 -8.53 15.12 9.42
CA ASN A 640 -8.58 14.83 10.86
C ASN A 640 -7.19 14.52 11.47
N ARG A 641 -6.17 14.17 10.66
CA ARG A 641 -4.79 13.96 11.14
C ARG A 641 -3.94 15.23 11.13
N ASN A 642 -4.37 16.26 10.42
CA ASN A 642 -3.67 17.53 10.33
C ASN A 642 -4.08 18.42 11.52
N PRO A 643 -3.16 18.78 12.43
CA PRO A 643 -3.47 19.67 13.54
C PRO A 643 -3.89 21.09 13.12
N GLU A 644 -3.57 21.49 11.89
CA GLU A 644 -3.90 22.80 11.33
C GLU A 644 -5.24 22.82 10.57
N ASP A 645 -5.94 21.69 10.46
CA ASP A 645 -7.27 21.61 9.83
C ASP A 645 -8.35 21.54 10.91
N ASP A 646 -9.39 22.36 10.78
CA ASP A 646 -10.48 22.43 11.75
C ASP A 646 -11.44 21.21 11.67
N PHE A 647 -11.30 20.36 10.65
CA PHE A 647 -12.17 19.20 10.50
C PHE A 647 -11.87 18.11 11.53
N MET A 648 -12.93 17.71 12.24
CA MET A 648 -12.91 16.58 13.17
C MET A 648 -14.04 15.61 12.89
N PHE A 649 -13.75 14.31 13.03
CA PHE A 649 -14.78 13.30 12.97
C PHE A 649 -15.84 13.50 14.06
N THR A 650 -17.08 13.15 13.72
CA THR A 650 -18.15 13.04 14.69
C THR A 650 -18.13 11.63 15.32
N TYR A 651 -18.00 11.56 16.64
CA TYR A 651 -17.98 10.31 17.39
C TYR A 651 -19.31 10.13 18.12
N LYS A 652 -20.04 9.04 17.87
CA LYS A 652 -21.29 8.73 18.56
C LYS A 652 -21.27 7.31 19.10
N SER A 653 -21.75 7.13 20.33
CA SER A 653 -22.07 5.80 20.86
C SER A 653 -23.44 5.34 20.35
N PRO A 654 -23.75 4.03 20.36
CA PRO A 654 -25.09 3.54 20.03
C PRO A 654 -26.20 4.23 20.82
N SER A 655 -25.99 4.47 22.12
CA SER A 655 -26.95 5.22 22.95
C SER A 655 -27.09 6.70 22.58
N ALA A 656 -26.04 7.33 22.06
CA ALA A 656 -26.13 8.69 21.54
C ALA A 656 -26.90 8.72 20.21
N LEU A 657 -26.68 7.73 19.34
CA LEU A 657 -27.46 7.55 18.11
C LEU A 657 -28.96 7.36 18.42
N GLN A 658 -29.29 6.64 19.48
CA GLN A 658 -30.68 6.51 19.95
C GLN A 658 -31.31 7.86 20.31
N LYS A 659 -30.60 8.68 21.09
CA LYS A 659 -31.09 10.02 21.49
C LYS A 659 -31.30 10.94 20.29
N LEU A 660 -30.44 10.81 19.28
CA LEU A 660 -30.51 11.55 18.02
C LEU A 660 -31.46 10.92 16.99
N LYS A 661 -32.29 9.94 17.41
CA LYS A 661 -33.24 9.22 16.55
C LYS A 661 -32.61 8.73 15.24
N ALA A 662 -31.39 8.21 15.32
CA ALA A 662 -30.63 7.85 14.14
C ALA A 662 -31.36 6.74 13.36
N VAL A 663 -31.50 6.93 12.05
CA VAL A 663 -32.02 5.93 11.12
C VAL A 663 -31.07 5.75 9.96
N LYS A 664 -30.94 4.51 9.48
CA LYS A 664 -30.16 4.22 8.28
C LYS A 664 -30.94 4.67 7.05
N VAL A 665 -30.26 5.36 6.13
CA VAL A 665 -30.86 5.84 4.89
C VAL A 665 -30.06 5.39 3.68
N HIS A 666 -30.74 5.26 2.55
CA HIS A 666 -30.15 5.05 1.24
C HIS A 666 -30.30 6.33 0.41
N ILE A 667 -29.21 6.73 -0.25
CA ILE A 667 -29.19 7.87 -1.16
C ILE A 667 -28.98 7.33 -2.57
N SER A 668 -29.92 7.61 -3.49
CA SER A 668 -29.80 7.19 -4.89
C SER A 668 -28.61 7.88 -5.57
N PRO A 669 -28.16 7.42 -6.76
CA PRO A 669 -27.13 8.10 -7.52
C PRO A 669 -27.44 9.58 -7.84
N THR A 670 -28.72 9.97 -7.84
CA THR A 670 -29.18 11.35 -8.07
C THR A 670 -29.52 12.10 -6.78
N GLY A 671 -29.11 11.60 -5.62
CA GLY A 671 -29.32 12.27 -4.33
C GLY A 671 -30.70 12.05 -3.69
N LEU A 672 -31.54 11.15 -4.20
CA LEU A 672 -32.85 10.89 -3.60
C LEU A 672 -32.71 10.04 -2.33
N ILE A 673 -33.23 10.54 -1.23
CA ILE A 673 -33.12 9.92 0.09
C ILE A 673 -34.33 9.02 0.33
N ARG A 674 -34.09 7.79 0.78
CA ARG A 674 -35.11 6.84 1.24
C ARG A 674 -34.63 6.20 2.54
N GLU A 675 -35.52 6.02 3.51
CA GLU A 675 -35.18 5.24 4.70
C GLU A 675 -34.89 3.78 4.30
N ALA A 676 -33.81 3.23 4.85
CA ALA A 676 -33.47 1.83 4.65
C ALA A 676 -34.40 0.98 5.51
N ARG A 677 -35.32 0.26 4.87
CA ARG A 677 -36.19 -0.72 5.55
C ARG A 677 -35.42 -1.93 6.05
#